data_AF-A0AAE0N2M3-F1
#
_entry.id   AF-A0AAE0N2M3-F1
#
_cell.length_a   1.000
_cell.length_b   1.000
_cell.length_c   1.000
_cell.angle_alpha   90.00
_cell.angle_beta   90.00
_cell.angle_gamma   90.00
#
_symmetry.space_group_name_H-M   'P 1'
#
loop_
_entity.id
_entity.type
_entity.pdbx_description
1 polymer ?
#
loop_
_entity_poly.entity_id
_entity_poly.type
_entity_poly.pdbx_seq_one_letter_code
_entity_poly.pdbx_strand_id
1 'polypeptide(L)'
;MALYTVFSRNIRSFFGRQTSALTPLRVVGAARSGDVIRIQSAASSPLFNGRLQTAKRGISQLSQKPMEKLSQDNRSRFPLSLSQSRQASTATSSSTANMGSTDPQHTYHTSGTQDPVWVHKLPFSSIPQFPALDRDIEADVCIIGAGIAGISTAYELIRRGGKKVALLEARDVLSGETGRTSGHLTNDLDDGYLEIAKKHGDAGAKHAAESHAWARDRIGEIAKELGIDCEYRRLPAYDVSQYSVGDPKHEEELKELQDEAEYQKKLGIETRFDENLKVEGWTGPIDQRGGLIADNQATFHPTKYLAGVLDWLKQQPDFSCYTRTRVMSVDEKGIELLGLGHKSVAVTTESGHTVKAENAVEATCVPLQKLSVITQLEFYRSYCIAVKVPRGSVEDCLLYDNAEEYKYVRLTACDEKNDYLVVGGCDHKVGQEETTPRFAELEKWTRERFPQAGKVDYQWSGQIFEPVDFMAFIGKNQGCQKIYIVTGDSGDGLTHGVLAGKLIADEIDDIPNEWASLYSPKRLGSIIKSLPSMVAHDLQINTQYKRFLQSDITDIEDLVPGSGGVLNKGVSKPLAIYKDENGKVHKYSALCPHMKGVVCWNHAEKSFDCPVHGSRFSKEGVCVIGPAKANLNPEDEQGKTQQEEVVVGA
;
A
#
# COMPACT_ATOMS: atom_id res chain seq x y z
N MET A 1 21.48 -12.08 26.72
CA MET A 1 22.80 -11.54 26.34
C MET A 1 23.11 -12.13 24.97
N ALA A 2 23.19 -11.28 23.93
CA ALA A 2 23.26 -11.61 22.49
C ALA A 2 22.12 -12.52 21.96
N LEU A 3 21.17 -12.06 21.12
CA LEU A 3 21.27 -11.63 19.71
C LEU A 3 21.87 -12.69 18.78
N TYR A 4 21.02 -13.28 17.92
CA TYR A 4 21.36 -13.75 16.58
C TYR A 4 20.11 -13.65 15.68
N THR A 5 20.24 -12.93 14.57
CA THR A 5 19.20 -12.66 13.55
C THR A 5 19.67 -13.26 12.23
N VAL A 6 18.87 -14.13 11.59
CA VAL A 6 19.26 -15.08 10.50
C VAL A 6 17.97 -15.50 9.75
N PHE A 7 17.83 -15.56 8.42
CA PHE A 7 18.67 -15.22 7.26
C PHE A 7 17.77 -15.01 6.00
N SER A 8 18.11 -14.10 5.09
CA SER A 8 17.99 -14.32 3.64
C SER A 8 18.94 -13.37 2.87
N ARG A 9 19.33 -13.70 1.62
CA ARG A 9 20.42 -13.06 0.84
C ARG A 9 21.81 -13.06 1.52
N ASN A 10 22.55 -14.17 1.43
CA ASN A 10 24.00 -14.18 1.16
C ASN A 10 24.60 -15.61 1.02
N ILE A 11 24.91 -16.04 -0.22
CA ILE A 11 25.86 -17.14 -0.50
C ILE A 11 26.67 -16.77 -1.74
N ARG A 12 27.81 -16.07 -1.56
CA ARG A 12 28.91 -16.00 -2.57
C ARG A 12 30.20 -15.33 -2.06
N SER A 13 30.82 -15.83 -0.99
CA SER A 13 32.14 -15.31 -0.56
C SER A 13 33.07 -16.28 0.19
N PHE A 14 32.97 -17.61 -0.04
CA PHE A 14 34.03 -18.53 0.40
C PHE A 14 34.30 -19.65 -0.61
N PHE A 15 35.57 -20.07 -0.68
CA PHE A 15 36.19 -21.07 -1.58
C PHE A 15 36.67 -20.60 -2.96
N GLY A 16 37.80 -19.90 -2.95
CA GLY A 16 38.80 -20.00 -4.01
C GLY A 16 39.82 -21.12 -3.73
N ARG A 17 39.99 -22.04 -4.69
CA ARG A 17 41.09 -23.02 -4.84
C ARG A 17 41.36 -24.04 -3.72
N GLN A 18 41.01 -25.30 -3.98
CA GLN A 18 42.02 -26.32 -4.26
C GLN A 18 41.47 -27.50 -5.09
N THR A 19 42.37 -28.27 -5.67
CA THR A 19 42.13 -29.24 -6.75
C THR A 19 41.80 -30.65 -6.26
N SER A 20 40.91 -31.37 -6.95
CA SER A 20 41.27 -32.55 -7.78
C SER A 20 40.07 -33.48 -8.06
N ALA A 21 40.26 -34.33 -9.08
CA ALA A 21 39.29 -35.19 -9.75
C ALA A 21 38.36 -36.07 -8.88
N LEU A 22 37.16 -36.35 -9.41
CA LEU A 22 36.71 -37.74 -9.68
C LEU A 22 35.53 -37.80 -10.67
N THR A 23 35.42 -38.93 -11.36
CA THR A 23 34.61 -39.20 -12.56
C THR A 23 33.13 -39.52 -12.23
N PRO A 24 32.14 -39.20 -13.09
CA PRO A 24 30.72 -39.40 -12.75
C PRO A 24 30.25 -40.85 -12.94
N LEU A 25 29.30 -41.28 -12.10
CA LEU A 25 28.58 -42.56 -12.21
C LEU A 25 27.10 -42.32 -12.50
N ARG A 26 26.66 -42.74 -13.69
CA ARG A 26 25.23 -42.85 -14.06
C ARG A 26 24.63 -44.08 -13.37
N VAL A 27 23.45 -43.95 -12.78
CA VAL A 27 22.50 -45.07 -12.63
C VAL A 27 21.10 -44.61 -13.00
N VAL A 28 20.38 -45.47 -13.73
CA VAL A 28 18.98 -45.31 -14.16
C VAL A 28 18.11 -46.20 -13.26
N GLY A 29 16.91 -45.74 -12.88
CA GLY A 29 15.95 -46.61 -12.19
C GLY A 29 14.62 -45.92 -11.89
N ALA A 30 13.52 -46.51 -12.35
CA ALA A 30 12.16 -46.08 -12.05
C ALA A 30 11.44 -47.14 -11.20
N ALA A 31 10.64 -46.74 -10.21
CA ALA A 31 9.56 -47.54 -9.62
C ALA A 31 8.61 -46.67 -8.78
N ARG A 32 7.44 -47.24 -8.42
CA ARG A 32 6.28 -46.54 -7.82
C ARG A 32 6.11 -46.81 -6.31
N SER A 33 5.08 -46.16 -5.78
CA SER A 33 4.22 -46.52 -4.63
C SER A 33 4.74 -46.35 -3.20
N GLY A 34 4.18 -45.34 -2.53
CA GLY A 34 3.43 -45.45 -1.27
C GLY A 34 4.10 -46.07 -0.05
N ASP A 35 4.27 -45.27 1.00
CA ASP A 35 3.70 -45.63 2.32
C ASP A 35 3.54 -44.42 3.26
N VAL A 36 2.66 -44.56 4.25
CA VAL A 36 2.32 -43.53 5.24
C VAL A 36 3.22 -43.63 6.46
N ILE A 37 3.90 -42.54 6.84
CA ILE A 37 4.69 -42.48 8.09
C ILE A 37 4.03 -41.53 9.10
N ARG A 38 3.48 -42.09 10.17
CA ARG A 38 3.20 -41.38 11.43
C ARG A 38 4.53 -41.20 12.17
N ILE A 39 4.78 -40.01 12.74
CA ILE A 39 5.84 -39.80 13.72
C ILE A 39 5.20 -39.42 15.07
N GLN A 40 5.53 -40.18 16.11
CA GLN A 40 5.13 -39.90 17.49
C GLN A 40 6.12 -38.93 18.14
N SER A 41 5.60 -38.05 19.01
CA SER A 41 6.41 -37.20 19.88
C SER A 41 7.03 -38.01 21.04
N ALA A 42 8.34 -37.85 21.27
CA ALA A 42 9.02 -38.33 22.46
C ALA A 42 9.40 -37.15 23.38
N ALA A 43 9.34 -37.37 24.69
CA ALA A 43 9.42 -36.31 25.70
C ALA A 43 10.77 -36.24 26.42
N SER A 44 11.13 -35.01 26.81
CA SER A 44 11.89 -34.58 28.00
C SER A 44 12.81 -35.56 28.76
N SER A 45 14.05 -35.13 29.02
CA SER A 45 14.75 -35.33 30.31
C SER A 45 15.87 -34.27 30.53
N PRO A 46 16.33 -34.02 31.77
CA PRO A 46 16.87 -32.71 32.16
C PRO A 46 18.31 -32.72 32.76
N LEU A 47 18.69 -31.56 33.34
CA LEU A 47 19.83 -31.25 34.22
C LEU A 47 21.07 -30.59 33.57
N PHE A 48 21.39 -29.36 34.00
CA PHE A 48 22.59 -29.12 34.84
C PHE A 48 22.50 -27.79 35.63
N ASN A 49 23.16 -27.74 36.79
CA ASN A 49 23.18 -26.61 37.74
C ASN A 49 24.30 -25.59 37.41
N GLY A 50 24.13 -24.32 37.83
CA GLY A 50 25.23 -23.35 37.88
C GLY A 50 24.86 -21.98 38.45
N ARG A 51 25.11 -21.74 39.75
CA ARG A 51 24.93 -20.43 40.41
C ARG A 51 26.06 -19.46 40.05
N LEU A 52 25.76 -18.16 40.01
CA LEU A 52 26.62 -17.12 40.59
C LEU A 52 25.81 -15.87 40.99
N GLN A 53 26.31 -15.13 41.98
CA GLN A 53 25.55 -14.22 42.83
C GLN A 53 26.35 -12.93 43.08
N THR A 54 25.70 -11.76 43.08
CA THR A 54 26.16 -10.47 43.66
C THR A 54 27.41 -9.81 42.98
N ALA A 55 27.74 -8.51 43.11
CA ALA A 55 27.18 -7.42 43.94
C ALA A 55 27.38 -6.00 43.33
N LYS A 56 26.36 -5.14 43.46
CA LYS A 56 26.32 -3.77 44.07
C LYS A 56 27.32 -2.63 43.76
N ARG A 57 26.74 -1.40 43.82
CA ARG A 57 27.30 -0.02 43.91
C ARG A 57 27.73 0.62 42.58
N GLY A 58 27.49 1.92 42.33
CA GLY A 58 26.84 2.99 43.10
C GLY A 58 27.29 4.38 42.63
N ILE A 59 26.73 5.47 43.20
CA ILE A 59 26.98 6.92 42.87
C ILE A 59 26.23 7.39 41.60
N SER A 60 25.64 8.60 41.47
CA SER A 60 24.75 9.46 42.30
C SER A 60 24.91 10.93 41.87
N GLN A 61 23.82 11.52 41.35
CA GLN A 61 23.39 12.94 41.35
C GLN A 61 24.38 14.12 41.23
N LEU A 62 23.99 15.09 40.38
CA LEU A 62 23.94 16.58 40.54
C LEU A 62 24.00 17.20 39.12
N SER A 63 23.42 18.36 38.76
CA SER A 63 22.72 19.42 39.51
C SER A 63 21.85 20.25 38.53
N GLN A 64 20.67 20.74 38.96
CA GLN A 64 19.89 21.77 38.24
C GLN A 64 20.34 23.19 38.64
N LYS A 65 20.13 24.20 37.78
CA LYS A 65 19.66 25.56 38.18
C LYS A 65 19.11 26.36 36.97
N PRO A 66 18.26 27.40 37.19
CA PRO A 66 17.35 27.95 36.17
C PRO A 66 17.81 29.29 35.56
N MET A 67 17.04 29.81 34.60
CA MET A 67 17.06 31.22 34.19
C MET A 67 15.65 31.84 34.21
N GLU A 68 15.61 33.16 34.42
CA GLU A 68 14.41 33.91 34.82
C GLU A 68 13.61 34.51 33.65
N LYS A 69 12.39 34.96 33.95
CA LYS A 69 11.55 35.78 33.07
C LYS A 69 12.06 37.22 33.01
N LEU A 70 11.93 37.85 31.84
CA LEU A 70 11.74 39.30 31.73
C LEU A 70 10.54 39.59 30.83
N SER A 71 9.88 40.71 31.10
CA SER A 71 8.55 41.08 30.59
C SER A 71 8.53 42.48 30.00
N GLN A 72 7.41 42.81 29.35
CA GLN A 72 6.98 44.16 28.95
C GLN A 72 7.75 44.82 27.80
N ASP A 73 7.21 45.82 27.10
CA ASP A 73 5.82 46.18 26.70
C ASP A 73 5.98 47.46 25.84
N ASN A 74 5.29 47.60 24.70
CA ASN A 74 4.87 48.94 24.27
C ASN A 74 3.86 48.99 23.11
N ARG A 75 3.02 50.03 23.14
CA ARG A 75 1.94 50.32 22.19
C ARG A 75 2.13 51.69 21.54
N SER A 76 1.83 51.81 20.25
CA SER A 76 1.29 53.03 19.60
C SER A 76 0.80 52.65 18.19
N ARG A 77 -0.50 52.72 17.85
CA ARG A 77 -1.38 53.87 17.57
C ARG A 77 -1.07 54.64 16.26
N PHE A 78 -1.70 54.17 15.17
CA PHE A 78 -2.59 54.90 14.22
C PHE A 78 -2.26 56.36 13.78
N PRO A 79 -2.44 56.70 12.48
CA PRO A 79 -3.81 56.99 11.99
C PRO A 79 -4.20 56.39 10.63
N LEU A 80 -5.50 56.47 10.32
CA LEU A 80 -6.14 55.97 9.11
C LEU A 80 -5.91 56.86 7.88
N SER A 81 -5.95 56.25 6.69
CA SER A 81 -6.51 56.91 5.50
C SER A 81 -7.45 55.94 4.77
N LEU A 82 -8.59 56.45 4.31
CA LEU A 82 -9.63 55.69 3.63
C LEU A 82 -9.44 55.77 2.11
N SER A 83 -9.36 54.62 1.45
CA SER A 83 -9.72 54.52 0.03
C SER A 83 -10.44 53.19 -0.21
N GLN A 84 -11.53 53.25 -0.98
CA GLN A 84 -12.37 52.09 -1.26
C GLN A 84 -11.88 51.38 -2.53
N SER A 85 -11.51 50.11 -2.42
CA SER A 85 -11.35 49.22 -3.58
C SER A 85 -11.94 47.85 -3.26
N ARG A 86 -12.78 47.34 -4.17
CA ARG A 86 -13.51 46.09 -4.01
C ARG A 86 -12.54 44.91 -3.82
N GLN A 87 -12.62 44.22 -2.68
CA GLN A 87 -12.02 42.90 -2.52
C GLN A 87 -13.03 41.82 -2.85
N ALA A 88 -12.70 40.97 -3.82
CA ALA A 88 -13.29 39.64 -3.90
C ALA A 88 -12.81 38.83 -2.68
N SER A 89 -13.69 38.03 -2.09
CA SER A 89 -13.34 37.24 -0.90
C SER A 89 -12.52 36.00 -1.27
N THR A 90 -11.23 36.20 -1.55
CA THR A 90 -10.25 35.12 -1.50
C THR A 90 -10.03 34.74 -0.04
N ALA A 91 -10.87 33.84 0.46
CA ALA A 91 -10.68 33.20 1.75
C ALA A 91 -9.49 32.24 1.67
N THR A 92 -8.27 32.77 1.81
CA THR A 92 -7.07 31.97 2.02
C THR A 92 -7.15 31.32 3.40
N SER A 93 -7.78 30.14 3.46
CA SER A 93 -7.69 29.27 4.62
C SER A 93 -6.24 28.82 4.77
N SER A 94 -5.51 29.44 5.70
CA SER A 94 -4.22 28.92 6.16
C SER A 94 -4.47 27.59 6.88
N SER A 95 -4.39 26.49 6.14
CA SER A 95 -4.67 25.15 6.65
C SER A 95 -3.71 24.81 7.80
N THR A 96 -4.28 24.51 8.97
CA THR A 96 -3.55 23.98 10.12
C THR A 96 -2.84 22.69 9.72
N ALA A 97 -1.51 22.68 9.80
CA ALA A 97 -0.72 21.50 9.47
C ALA A 97 -0.96 20.36 10.48
N ASN A 98 -1.27 19.18 9.96
CA ASN A 98 -1.09 17.87 10.58
C ASN A 98 -1.51 17.71 12.06
N MET A 99 -2.59 18.39 12.47
CA MET A 99 -3.40 17.94 13.60
C MET A 99 -4.44 16.97 13.04
N GLY A 100 -4.60 15.79 13.65
CA GLY A 100 -5.54 14.76 13.17
C GLY A 100 -6.94 15.33 13.00
N SER A 101 -7.63 14.92 11.93
CA SER A 101 -8.89 15.52 11.53
C SER A 101 -9.93 15.50 12.66
N THR A 102 -10.66 16.60 12.80
CA THR A 102 -11.81 16.73 13.71
C THR A 102 -13.13 16.38 13.04
N ASP A 103 -13.09 16.01 11.75
CA ASP A 103 -14.23 15.51 11.01
C ASP A 103 -14.59 14.07 11.49
N PRO A 104 -15.79 13.85 12.06
CA PRO A 104 -16.20 12.52 12.51
C PRO A 104 -16.38 11.52 11.36
N GLN A 105 -16.51 11.97 10.10
CA GLN A 105 -16.57 11.10 8.92
C GLN A 105 -15.21 10.93 8.20
N HIS A 106 -14.10 11.40 8.77
CA HIS A 106 -12.76 11.33 8.14
C HIS A 106 -12.39 9.91 7.65
N THR A 107 -12.80 8.88 8.41
CA THR A 107 -12.57 7.47 8.05
C THR A 107 -13.30 7.01 6.77
N TYR A 108 -14.33 7.74 6.31
CA TYR A 108 -14.99 7.50 5.02
C TYR A 108 -14.23 8.12 3.84
N HIS A 109 -13.40 9.13 4.09
CA HIS A 109 -12.63 9.83 3.08
C HIS A 109 -11.22 9.26 2.86
N THR A 110 -10.64 8.58 3.85
CA THR A 110 -9.25 8.05 3.79
C THR A 110 -9.04 6.86 4.74
N SER A 111 -8.09 5.96 4.47
CA SER A 111 -7.85 4.73 5.25
C SER A 111 -6.91 4.89 6.47
N GLY A 112 -6.70 6.11 6.96
CA GLY A 112 -5.84 6.42 8.10
C GLY A 112 -6.02 7.85 8.62
N THR A 113 -5.67 8.10 9.88
CA THR A 113 -5.96 9.39 10.57
C THR A 113 -5.20 10.60 10.01
N GLN A 114 -4.19 10.37 9.17
CA GLN A 114 -3.37 11.41 8.56
C GLN A 114 -3.74 11.61 7.09
N ASP A 115 -3.72 12.87 6.64
CA ASP A 115 -4.07 13.23 5.27
C ASP A 115 -2.86 13.11 4.32
N PRO A 116 -3.04 12.47 3.15
CA PRO A 116 -2.03 12.42 2.11
C PRO A 116 -1.91 13.77 1.39
N VAL A 117 -0.73 14.06 0.82
CA VAL A 117 -0.44 15.35 0.15
C VAL A 117 -1.46 15.77 -0.91
N TRP A 118 -2.17 14.83 -1.54
CA TRP A 118 -3.17 15.07 -2.57
C TRP A 118 -4.32 15.99 -2.13
N VAL A 119 -4.67 16.02 -0.84
CA VAL A 119 -5.72 16.93 -0.34
C VAL A 119 -5.34 18.41 -0.48
N HIS A 120 -4.04 18.70 -0.66
CA HIS A 120 -3.52 20.06 -0.85
C HIS A 120 -4.03 20.74 -2.11
N LYS A 121 -4.26 19.98 -3.19
CA LYS A 121 -4.79 20.49 -4.47
C LYS A 121 -6.17 19.95 -4.81
N LEU A 122 -6.61 18.86 -4.18
CA LEU A 122 -7.97 18.33 -4.32
C LEU A 122 -8.50 17.86 -2.95
N PRO A 123 -9.11 18.75 -2.16
CA PRO A 123 -9.75 18.38 -0.89
C PRO A 123 -10.84 17.32 -1.10
N PHE A 124 -11.09 16.46 -0.11
CA PHE A 124 -12.07 15.36 -0.21
C PHE A 124 -13.47 15.84 -0.65
N SER A 125 -13.90 17.02 -0.19
CA SER A 125 -15.18 17.65 -0.57
C SER A 125 -15.28 18.07 -2.04
N SER A 126 -14.17 18.06 -2.77
CA SER A 126 -14.10 18.33 -4.22
C SER A 126 -14.09 17.04 -5.05
N ILE A 127 -14.08 15.85 -4.42
CA ILE A 127 -14.17 14.56 -5.10
C ILE A 127 -15.65 14.28 -5.45
N PRO A 128 -15.97 13.76 -6.65
CA PRO A 128 -17.35 13.50 -7.07
C PRO A 128 -18.12 12.60 -6.10
N GLN A 129 -19.29 13.09 -5.69
CA GLN A 129 -20.18 12.41 -4.74
C GLN A 129 -21.23 11.54 -5.46
N PHE A 130 -21.59 10.43 -4.82
CA PHE A 130 -22.52 9.40 -5.31
C PHE A 130 -23.51 9.00 -4.19
N PRO A 131 -24.69 8.46 -4.52
CA PRO A 131 -25.65 7.98 -3.52
C PRO A 131 -25.25 6.60 -2.98
N ALA A 132 -25.84 6.18 -1.85
CA ALA A 132 -25.84 4.78 -1.46
C ALA A 132 -26.85 3.98 -2.30
N LEU A 133 -26.65 2.67 -2.43
CA LEU A 133 -27.61 1.79 -3.09
C LEU A 133 -28.87 1.63 -2.21
N ASP A 134 -30.03 1.99 -2.76
CA ASP A 134 -31.32 2.08 -2.05
C ASP A 134 -32.38 1.06 -2.54
N ARG A 135 -32.00 0.19 -3.48
CA ARG A 135 -32.86 -0.81 -4.12
C ARG A 135 -32.02 -1.89 -4.81
N ASP A 136 -32.67 -2.99 -5.15
CA ASP A 136 -32.07 -4.00 -6.04
C ASP A 136 -31.94 -3.46 -7.48
N ILE A 137 -30.84 -3.79 -8.15
CA ILE A 137 -30.56 -3.38 -9.54
C ILE A 137 -29.98 -4.53 -10.38
N GLU A 138 -30.07 -4.38 -11.70
CA GLU A 138 -29.40 -5.25 -12.67
C GLU A 138 -28.36 -4.46 -13.48
N ALA A 139 -27.23 -5.07 -13.78
CA ALA A 139 -26.14 -4.53 -14.61
C ALA A 139 -25.54 -5.65 -15.48
N ASP A 140 -24.73 -5.32 -16.48
CA ASP A 140 -23.98 -6.34 -17.23
C ASP A 140 -22.67 -6.67 -16.49
N VAL A 141 -22.05 -5.65 -15.88
CA VAL A 141 -20.85 -5.80 -15.03
C VAL A 141 -21.02 -5.06 -13.71
N CYS A 142 -20.82 -5.75 -12.57
CA CYS A 142 -20.74 -5.15 -11.24
C CYS A 142 -19.28 -5.09 -10.76
N ILE A 143 -18.72 -3.89 -10.65
CA ILE A 143 -17.36 -3.63 -10.17
C ILE A 143 -17.44 -3.25 -8.68
N ILE A 144 -16.51 -3.76 -7.87
CA ILE A 144 -16.50 -3.63 -6.42
C ILE A 144 -15.15 -3.04 -6.00
N GLY A 145 -15.16 -1.83 -5.44
CA GLY A 145 -13.98 -1.03 -5.10
C GLY A 145 -13.77 0.11 -6.11
N ALA A 146 -13.91 1.37 -5.67
CA ALA A 146 -13.70 2.58 -6.46
C ALA A 146 -12.28 3.18 -6.26
N GLY A 147 -11.27 2.30 -6.29
CA GLY A 147 -9.87 2.68 -6.50
C GLY A 147 -9.52 2.72 -8.00
N ILE A 148 -8.23 2.93 -8.31
CA ILE A 148 -7.76 3.06 -9.70
C ILE A 148 -8.12 1.85 -10.58
N ALA A 149 -8.06 0.63 -10.03
CA ALA A 149 -8.41 -0.59 -10.74
C ALA A 149 -9.89 -0.64 -11.17
N GLY A 150 -10.81 -0.38 -10.23
CA GLY A 150 -12.25 -0.40 -10.52
C GLY A 150 -12.68 0.74 -11.44
N ILE A 151 -12.12 1.95 -11.25
CA ILE A 151 -12.43 3.12 -12.10
C ILE A 151 -11.87 2.92 -13.52
N SER A 152 -10.65 2.39 -13.67
CA SER A 152 -10.08 2.10 -15.01
C SER A 152 -10.86 1.00 -15.73
N THR A 153 -11.36 -0.01 -14.98
CA THR A 153 -12.23 -1.06 -15.54
C THR A 153 -13.58 -0.51 -15.97
N ALA A 154 -14.20 0.36 -15.17
CA ALA A 154 -15.43 1.05 -15.54
C ALA A 154 -15.21 1.92 -16.80
N TYR A 155 -14.11 2.67 -16.86
CA TYR A 155 -13.76 3.50 -18.00
C TYR A 155 -13.62 2.72 -19.30
N GLU A 156 -12.82 1.64 -19.31
CA GLU A 156 -12.62 0.84 -20.52
C GLU A 156 -13.91 0.15 -20.99
N LEU A 157 -14.72 -0.40 -20.08
CA LEU A 157 -16.01 -1.02 -20.43
C LEU A 157 -17.02 -0.01 -20.99
N ILE A 158 -17.19 1.14 -20.33
CA ILE A 158 -18.13 2.18 -20.77
C ILE A 158 -17.67 2.84 -22.08
N ARG A 159 -16.36 3.04 -22.27
CA ARG A 159 -15.78 3.58 -23.51
C ARG A 159 -16.00 2.67 -24.72
N ARG A 160 -15.96 1.35 -24.53
CA ARG A 160 -16.28 0.36 -25.58
C ARG A 160 -17.77 0.30 -25.88
N GLY A 161 -18.60 0.58 -24.87
CA GLY A 161 -20.05 0.67 -24.98
C GLY A 161 -20.75 -0.69 -24.99
N GLY A 162 -22.09 -0.64 -25.02
CA GLY A 162 -22.94 -1.84 -25.07
C GLY A 162 -22.99 -2.65 -23.77
N LYS A 163 -22.57 -2.08 -22.64
CA LYS A 163 -22.62 -2.68 -21.30
C LYS A 163 -23.02 -1.67 -20.24
N LYS A 164 -23.97 -2.05 -19.38
CA LYS A 164 -24.31 -1.35 -18.14
C LYS A 164 -23.33 -1.73 -17.04
N VAL A 165 -22.71 -0.73 -16.44
CA VAL A 165 -21.70 -0.92 -15.38
C VAL A 165 -22.20 -0.30 -14.09
N ALA A 166 -22.20 -1.10 -13.02
CA ALA A 166 -22.43 -0.64 -11.65
C ALA A 166 -21.11 -0.70 -10.87
N LEU A 167 -20.70 0.41 -10.26
CA LEU A 167 -19.50 0.51 -9.42
C LEU A 167 -19.90 0.70 -7.95
N LEU A 168 -19.58 -0.26 -7.09
CA LEU A 168 -19.90 -0.22 -5.66
C LEU A 168 -18.65 0.08 -4.83
N GLU A 169 -18.75 1.04 -3.90
CA GLU A 169 -17.70 1.38 -2.93
C GLU A 169 -18.25 1.35 -1.50
N ALA A 170 -17.50 0.74 -0.59
CA ALA A 170 -17.90 0.56 0.82
C ALA A 170 -17.82 1.86 1.63
N ARG A 171 -16.97 2.81 1.22
CA ARG A 171 -16.83 4.15 1.81
C ARG A 171 -17.08 5.20 0.73
N ASP A 172 -16.35 6.32 0.72
CA ASP A 172 -16.39 7.26 -0.41
C ASP A 172 -15.37 6.84 -1.49
N VAL A 173 -15.56 7.26 -2.75
CA VAL A 173 -14.63 6.92 -3.85
C VAL A 173 -13.22 7.42 -3.55
N LEU A 174 -12.20 6.69 -4.01
CA LEU A 174 -10.77 6.98 -3.78
C LEU A 174 -10.29 6.93 -2.31
N SER A 175 -11.14 6.58 -1.35
CA SER A 175 -10.80 6.58 0.09
C SER A 175 -9.82 5.48 0.54
N GLY A 176 -9.46 4.54 -0.34
CA GLY A 176 -8.48 3.49 -0.11
C GLY A 176 -7.05 3.89 -0.52
N GLU A 177 -6.21 2.89 -0.82
CA GLU A 177 -4.78 3.10 -1.05
C GLU A 177 -4.46 3.92 -2.30
N THR A 178 -5.34 3.93 -3.31
CA THR A 178 -5.26 4.88 -4.45
C THR A 178 -5.25 6.34 -4.00
N GLY A 179 -5.96 6.68 -2.93
CA GLY A 179 -5.94 8.02 -2.34
C GLY A 179 -4.69 8.29 -1.49
N ARG A 180 -3.87 7.28 -1.19
CA ARG A 180 -2.72 7.35 -0.26
C ARG A 180 -1.38 6.95 -0.90
N THR A 181 -1.36 6.62 -2.18
CA THR A 181 -0.14 6.39 -2.99
C THR A 181 0.82 7.59 -2.96
N SER A 182 2.09 7.34 -3.27
CA SER A 182 3.11 8.37 -3.55
C SER A 182 3.00 8.95 -4.96
N GLY A 183 2.30 8.28 -5.89
CA GLY A 183 2.01 8.81 -7.23
C GLY A 183 3.13 8.64 -8.26
N HIS A 184 3.96 7.60 -8.14
CA HIS A 184 4.89 7.18 -9.19
C HIS A 184 4.13 6.45 -10.30
N LEU A 185 4.46 6.70 -11.57
CA LEU A 185 3.80 6.06 -12.71
C LEU A 185 4.86 5.60 -13.72
N THR A 186 5.34 4.39 -13.50
CA THR A 186 6.61 3.91 -14.04
C THR A 186 6.44 2.55 -14.74
N ASN A 187 7.34 2.24 -15.66
CA ASN A 187 7.60 0.86 -16.11
C ASN A 187 9.01 0.40 -15.70
N ASP A 188 9.59 1.07 -14.72
CA ASP A 188 10.74 0.64 -13.93
C ASP A 188 10.15 0.11 -12.61
N LEU A 189 10.20 -1.21 -12.40
CA LEU A 189 9.35 -1.91 -11.42
C LEU A 189 10.12 -2.28 -10.16
N ASP A 190 9.46 -2.18 -8.99
CA ASP A 190 10.10 -2.24 -7.66
C ASP A 190 10.98 -3.49 -7.44
N ASP A 191 10.59 -4.65 -7.99
CA ASP A 191 11.32 -5.92 -7.84
C ASP A 191 12.50 -6.09 -8.81
N GLY A 192 12.61 -5.26 -9.84
CA GLY A 192 13.59 -5.36 -10.92
C GLY A 192 13.30 -6.48 -11.93
N TYR A 193 13.59 -6.21 -13.21
CA TYR A 193 13.28 -7.14 -14.29
C TYR A 193 14.12 -8.43 -14.23
N LEU A 194 15.33 -8.39 -13.66
CA LEU A 194 16.12 -9.59 -13.42
C LEU A 194 15.46 -10.58 -12.44
N GLU A 195 14.70 -10.12 -11.43
CA GLU A 195 13.96 -11.01 -10.52
C GLU A 195 12.64 -11.49 -11.14
N ILE A 196 11.90 -10.59 -11.81
CA ILE A 196 10.70 -10.93 -12.59
C ILE A 196 11.03 -12.03 -13.61
N ALA A 197 12.16 -11.93 -14.32
CA ALA A 197 12.62 -12.93 -15.28
C ALA A 197 12.92 -14.31 -14.65
N LYS A 198 13.43 -14.36 -13.41
CA LYS A 198 13.65 -15.64 -12.71
C LYS A 198 12.32 -16.36 -12.44
N LYS A 199 11.26 -15.60 -12.11
CA LYS A 199 9.91 -16.13 -11.87
C LYS A 199 9.17 -16.46 -13.16
N HIS A 200 9.09 -15.53 -14.11
CA HIS A 200 8.20 -15.60 -15.29
C HIS A 200 8.91 -15.87 -16.62
N GLY A 201 10.25 -15.85 -16.65
CA GLY A 201 11.06 -15.96 -17.87
C GLY A 201 11.14 -14.65 -18.65
N ASP A 202 12.04 -14.58 -19.64
CA ASP A 202 12.27 -13.35 -20.43
C ASP A 202 10.99 -12.85 -21.13
N ALA A 203 10.13 -13.75 -21.57
CA ALA A 203 8.83 -13.39 -22.17
C ALA A 203 7.88 -12.73 -21.15
N GLY A 204 7.88 -13.20 -19.89
CA GLY A 204 7.09 -12.58 -18.82
C GLY A 204 7.64 -11.21 -18.43
N ALA A 205 8.96 -11.09 -18.29
CA ALA A 205 9.62 -9.80 -18.05
C ALA A 205 9.34 -8.79 -19.18
N LYS A 206 9.41 -9.23 -20.44
CA LYS A 206 9.04 -8.41 -21.61
C LYS A 206 7.57 -7.97 -21.57
N HIS A 207 6.64 -8.88 -21.27
CA HIS A 207 5.22 -8.53 -21.15
C HIS A 207 4.97 -7.53 -20.00
N ALA A 208 5.68 -7.64 -18.87
CA ALA A 208 5.62 -6.63 -17.80
C ALA A 208 6.10 -5.25 -18.29
N ALA A 209 7.23 -5.19 -19.00
CA ALA A 209 7.77 -3.93 -19.55
C ALA A 209 6.80 -3.26 -20.54
N GLU A 210 6.25 -4.02 -21.49
CA GLU A 210 5.34 -3.51 -22.53
C GLU A 210 3.99 -3.06 -21.94
N SER A 211 3.46 -3.82 -20.99
CA SER A 211 2.15 -3.56 -20.40
C SER A 211 2.19 -2.39 -19.39
N HIS A 212 3.20 -2.28 -18.53
CA HIS A 212 3.34 -1.14 -17.62
C HIS A 212 3.63 0.16 -18.40
N ALA A 213 4.43 0.08 -19.48
CA ALA A 213 4.58 1.20 -20.42
C ALA A 213 3.23 1.62 -21.02
N TRP A 214 2.42 0.67 -21.50
CA TRP A 214 1.07 0.95 -22.00
C TRP A 214 0.19 1.63 -20.95
N ALA A 215 0.19 1.17 -19.69
CA ALA A 215 -0.63 1.76 -18.63
C ALA A 215 -0.23 3.19 -18.25
N ARG A 216 1.09 3.43 -18.14
CA ARG A 216 1.68 4.77 -17.94
C ARG A 216 1.32 5.73 -19.07
N ASP A 217 1.34 5.25 -20.30
CA ASP A 217 1.00 6.00 -21.49
C ASP A 217 -0.51 6.29 -21.56
N ARG A 218 -1.33 5.28 -21.21
CA ARG A 218 -2.80 5.32 -21.21
C ARG A 218 -3.38 6.41 -20.30
N ILE A 219 -2.80 6.64 -19.11
CA ILE A 219 -3.21 7.77 -18.25
C ILE A 219 -3.02 9.11 -18.97
N GLY A 220 -1.90 9.30 -19.66
CA GLY A 220 -1.62 10.52 -20.41
C GLY A 220 -2.57 10.73 -21.58
N GLU A 221 -2.93 9.66 -22.29
CA GLU A 221 -3.96 9.68 -23.34
C GLU A 221 -5.33 10.11 -22.78
N ILE A 222 -5.79 9.46 -21.71
CA ILE A 222 -7.11 9.70 -21.11
C ILE A 222 -7.18 11.11 -20.53
N ALA A 223 -6.14 11.55 -19.80
CA ALA A 223 -6.07 12.89 -19.25
C ALA A 223 -6.15 13.97 -20.35
N LYS A 224 -5.43 13.77 -21.47
CA LYS A 224 -5.49 14.66 -22.63
C LYS A 224 -6.84 14.63 -23.33
N GLU A 225 -7.44 13.46 -23.53
CA GLU A 225 -8.72 13.28 -24.22
C GLU A 225 -9.89 13.89 -23.44
N LEU A 226 -9.91 13.71 -22.12
CA LEU A 226 -10.95 14.21 -21.23
C LEU A 226 -10.70 15.64 -20.72
N GLY A 227 -9.54 16.24 -21.04
CA GLY A 227 -9.17 17.59 -20.61
C GLY A 227 -8.84 17.72 -19.12
N ILE A 228 -8.32 16.66 -18.50
CA ILE A 228 -8.05 16.58 -17.07
C ILE A 228 -6.63 17.10 -16.77
N ASP A 229 -6.53 18.25 -16.07
CA ASP A 229 -5.26 18.72 -15.51
C ASP A 229 -4.93 17.94 -14.22
N CYS A 230 -4.24 16.82 -14.40
CA CYS A 230 -3.74 15.97 -13.31
C CYS A 230 -2.22 16.05 -13.13
N GLU A 231 -1.56 17.16 -13.46
CA GLU A 231 -0.08 17.31 -13.30
C GLU A 231 0.74 16.24 -14.05
N TYR A 232 0.16 15.58 -15.07
CA TYR A 232 0.79 14.51 -15.84
C TYR A 232 1.97 15.04 -16.65
N ARG A 233 3.15 14.44 -16.45
CA ARG A 233 4.38 14.79 -17.16
C ARG A 233 5.34 13.61 -17.25
N ARG A 234 6.22 13.64 -18.25
CA ARG A 234 7.28 12.65 -18.46
C ARG A 234 8.58 13.13 -17.85
N LEU A 235 9.26 12.23 -17.15
CA LEU A 235 10.49 12.46 -16.39
C LEU A 235 11.43 11.25 -16.59
N PRO A 236 12.75 11.41 -16.40
CA PRO A 236 13.61 10.26 -16.13
C PRO A 236 13.31 9.71 -14.73
N ALA A 237 13.52 8.41 -14.56
CA ALA A 237 13.76 7.77 -13.27
C ALA A 237 15.25 7.53 -13.08
N TYR A 238 15.72 7.71 -11.86
CA TYR A 238 17.09 7.43 -11.43
C TYR A 238 17.08 6.42 -10.28
N ASP A 239 17.73 5.29 -10.46
CA ASP A 239 18.08 4.42 -9.33
C ASP A 239 19.53 4.69 -8.95
N VAL A 240 19.75 5.00 -7.68
CA VAL A 240 21.07 5.36 -7.15
C VAL A 240 21.44 4.52 -5.93
N SER A 241 22.73 4.45 -5.64
CA SER A 241 23.18 3.87 -4.37
C SER A 241 22.79 4.77 -3.19
N GLN A 242 22.38 4.15 -2.08
CA GLN A 242 22.18 4.85 -0.81
C GLN A 242 23.50 5.31 -0.17
N TYR A 243 24.61 4.64 -0.55
CA TYR A 243 25.93 4.79 0.03
C TYR A 243 26.73 5.89 -0.68
N SER A 244 27.83 6.31 -0.07
CA SER A 244 28.74 7.28 -0.69
C SER A 244 29.82 6.55 -1.51
N VAL A 245 30.27 7.16 -2.61
CA VAL A 245 31.48 6.75 -3.35
C VAL A 245 32.63 6.43 -2.39
N GLY A 246 33.19 5.23 -2.52
CA GLY A 246 34.27 4.72 -1.68
C GLY A 246 33.83 3.78 -0.55
N ASP A 247 32.54 3.61 -0.31
CA ASP A 247 32.01 2.46 0.44
C ASP A 247 32.01 1.23 -0.50
N PRO A 248 32.52 0.05 -0.08
CA PRO A 248 32.46 -1.16 -0.91
C PRO A 248 31.05 -1.53 -1.38
N LYS A 249 30.02 -1.21 -0.59
CA LYS A 249 28.62 -1.48 -0.97
C LYS A 249 28.13 -0.58 -2.11
N HIS A 250 28.69 0.61 -2.26
CA HIS A 250 28.39 1.48 -3.40
C HIS A 250 28.85 0.82 -4.71
N GLU A 251 30.04 0.23 -4.73
CA GLU A 251 30.55 -0.51 -5.89
C GLU A 251 29.74 -1.78 -6.19
N GLU A 252 29.19 -2.44 -5.16
CA GLU A 252 28.30 -3.59 -5.31
C GLU A 252 26.92 -3.17 -5.87
N GLU A 253 26.25 -2.17 -5.28
CA GLU A 253 24.94 -1.67 -5.74
C GLU A 253 25.02 -1.09 -7.17
N LEU A 254 26.06 -0.32 -7.51
CA LEU A 254 26.25 0.20 -8.88
C LEU A 254 26.38 -0.91 -9.93
N LYS A 255 26.98 -2.04 -9.57
CA LYS A 255 27.10 -3.18 -10.50
C LYS A 255 25.75 -3.86 -10.72
N GLU A 256 24.95 -4.03 -9.67
CA GLU A 256 23.60 -4.59 -9.78
C GLU A 256 22.72 -3.68 -10.66
N LEU A 257 22.83 -2.35 -10.49
CA LEU A 257 22.19 -1.36 -11.35
C LEU A 257 22.68 -1.41 -12.81
N GLN A 258 23.96 -1.67 -13.08
CA GLN A 258 24.45 -1.86 -14.44
C GLN A 258 23.86 -3.14 -15.08
N ASP A 259 23.88 -4.26 -14.36
CA ASP A 259 23.35 -5.55 -14.84
C ASP A 259 21.83 -5.43 -15.14
N GLU A 260 21.08 -4.72 -14.30
CA GLU A 260 19.65 -4.41 -14.48
C GLU A 260 19.42 -3.47 -15.68
N ALA A 261 20.16 -2.36 -15.79
CA ALA A 261 20.07 -1.43 -16.94
C ALA A 261 20.33 -2.13 -18.28
N GLU A 262 21.31 -3.03 -18.32
CA GLU A 262 21.59 -3.86 -19.49
C GLU A 262 20.48 -4.87 -19.78
N TYR A 263 19.69 -5.31 -18.78
CA TYR A 263 18.57 -6.23 -18.97
C TYR A 263 17.31 -5.49 -19.41
N GLN A 264 16.94 -4.38 -18.76
CA GLN A 264 15.84 -3.50 -19.16
C GLN A 264 15.93 -3.06 -20.63
N LYS A 265 17.13 -2.70 -21.08
CA LYS A 265 17.41 -2.34 -22.47
C LYS A 265 17.16 -3.49 -23.46
N LYS A 266 17.32 -4.75 -23.05
CA LYS A 266 16.98 -5.94 -23.88
C LYS A 266 15.47 -6.16 -23.97
N LEU A 267 14.70 -5.69 -22.99
CA LEU A 267 13.24 -5.74 -22.98
C LEU A 267 12.59 -4.58 -23.76
N GLY A 268 13.38 -3.57 -24.16
CA GLY A 268 12.92 -2.41 -24.94
C GLY A 268 12.63 -1.16 -24.12
N ILE A 269 13.04 -1.12 -22.85
CA ILE A 269 12.98 0.09 -22.01
C ILE A 269 14.14 1.02 -22.41
N GLU A 270 13.90 2.33 -22.46
CA GLU A 270 14.93 3.34 -22.75
C GLU A 270 15.82 3.58 -21.52
N THR A 271 16.65 2.58 -21.20
CA THR A 271 17.52 2.58 -20.01
C THR A 271 19.00 2.67 -20.37
N ARG A 272 19.76 3.41 -19.55
CA ARG A 272 21.24 3.45 -19.57
C ARG A 272 21.79 3.43 -18.14
N PHE A 273 23.03 3.00 -17.99
CA PHE A 273 23.82 3.23 -16.78
C PHE A 273 24.76 4.42 -17.02
N ASP A 274 24.94 5.29 -16.03
CA ASP A 274 25.88 6.40 -16.05
C ASP A 274 26.67 6.43 -14.73
N GLU A 275 27.99 6.22 -14.80
CA GLU A 275 28.90 6.21 -13.64
C GLU A 275 29.07 7.59 -12.98
N ASN A 276 28.68 8.67 -13.66
CA ASN A 276 28.83 10.06 -13.22
C ASN A 276 27.52 10.74 -12.87
N LEU A 277 26.38 10.02 -12.93
CA LEU A 277 25.06 10.54 -12.56
C LEU A 277 25.09 11.25 -11.20
N LYS A 278 24.51 12.46 -11.16
CA LYS A 278 24.26 13.23 -9.93
C LYS A 278 22.86 13.80 -10.00
N VAL A 279 22.12 13.68 -8.89
CA VAL A 279 20.82 14.31 -8.76
C VAL A 279 21.00 15.81 -8.47
N GLU A 280 20.55 16.67 -9.38
CA GLU A 280 20.58 18.12 -9.17
C GLU A 280 19.70 18.53 -7.99
N GLY A 281 20.28 19.29 -7.06
CA GLY A 281 19.66 19.65 -5.79
C GLY A 281 19.95 18.70 -4.63
N TRP A 282 20.48 17.50 -4.87
CA TRP A 282 21.10 16.70 -3.81
C TRP A 282 22.44 17.35 -3.44
N THR A 283 22.43 18.23 -2.44
CA THR A 283 23.61 18.96 -1.96
C THR A 283 24.09 18.51 -0.59
N GLY A 284 23.61 17.34 -0.13
CA GLY A 284 24.09 16.65 1.07
C GLY A 284 25.54 16.15 0.98
N PRO A 285 26.11 15.65 2.08
CA PRO A 285 27.50 15.16 2.14
C PRO A 285 27.68 13.73 1.60
N ILE A 286 26.59 13.01 1.29
CA ILE A 286 26.63 11.69 0.66
C ILE A 286 26.84 11.88 -0.85
N ASP A 287 27.98 11.44 -1.37
CA ASP A 287 28.31 11.46 -2.80
C ASP A 287 27.76 10.19 -3.45
N GLN A 288 26.50 10.23 -3.89
CA GLN A 288 25.73 9.08 -4.42
C GLN A 288 26.05 8.71 -5.87
N ARG A 289 27.20 9.19 -6.39
CA ARG A 289 27.49 9.25 -7.82
C ARG A 289 27.40 7.90 -8.54
N GLY A 290 26.66 7.92 -9.64
CA GLY A 290 26.45 6.75 -10.49
C GLY A 290 25.06 6.17 -10.31
N GLY A 291 24.51 5.57 -11.37
CA GLY A 291 23.20 4.93 -11.29
C GLY A 291 22.62 4.49 -12.63
N LEU A 292 21.45 3.87 -12.53
CA LEU A 292 20.58 3.54 -13.65
C LEU A 292 19.72 4.78 -13.97
N ILE A 293 19.53 5.05 -15.26
CA ILE A 293 18.63 6.09 -15.76
C ILE A 293 17.65 5.44 -16.73
N ALA A 294 16.37 5.36 -16.36
CA ALA A 294 15.28 4.93 -17.22
C ALA A 294 14.49 6.16 -17.71
N ASP A 295 14.56 6.45 -19.00
CA ASP A 295 13.87 7.59 -19.59
C ASP A 295 12.36 7.29 -19.80
N ASN A 296 11.58 8.34 -20.07
CA ASN A 296 10.13 8.29 -20.38
C ASN A 296 9.20 7.73 -19.29
N GLN A 297 9.65 7.67 -18.03
CA GLN A 297 8.73 7.47 -16.91
C GLN A 297 7.78 8.64 -16.73
N ALA A 298 6.76 8.49 -15.91
CA ALA A 298 5.74 9.51 -15.73
C ALA A 298 5.42 9.77 -14.26
N THR A 299 4.82 10.93 -14.03
CA THR A 299 4.27 11.29 -12.74
C THR A 299 3.02 12.14 -12.93
N PHE A 300 2.10 12.07 -11.97
CA PHE A 300 0.78 12.70 -12.04
C PHE A 300 0.15 12.83 -10.64
N HIS A 301 -0.97 13.53 -10.52
CA HIS A 301 -1.76 13.68 -9.31
C HIS A 301 -2.94 12.68 -9.34
N PRO A 302 -2.86 11.52 -8.65
CA PRO A 302 -3.74 10.39 -8.96
C PRO A 302 -5.22 10.65 -8.67
N THR A 303 -5.52 11.38 -7.59
CA THR A 303 -6.91 11.70 -7.24
C THR A 303 -7.55 12.74 -8.17
N LYS A 304 -6.80 13.71 -8.72
CA LYS A 304 -7.28 14.63 -9.77
C LYS A 304 -7.63 13.88 -11.05
N TYR A 305 -6.74 12.98 -11.47
CA TYR A 305 -6.97 12.12 -12.65
C TYR A 305 -8.27 11.33 -12.48
N LEU A 306 -8.42 10.61 -11.37
CA LEU A 306 -9.58 9.74 -11.17
C LEU A 306 -10.87 10.50 -10.85
N ALA A 307 -10.81 11.67 -10.21
CA ALA A 307 -11.95 12.56 -10.08
C ALA A 307 -12.46 13.02 -11.47
N GLY A 308 -11.57 13.44 -12.37
CA GLY A 308 -11.93 13.79 -13.75
C GLY A 308 -12.51 12.61 -14.55
N VAL A 309 -11.95 11.41 -14.39
CA VAL A 309 -12.50 10.19 -15.02
C VAL A 309 -13.89 9.85 -14.44
N LEU A 310 -14.11 10.02 -13.14
CA LEU A 310 -15.40 9.83 -12.48
C LEU A 310 -16.44 10.87 -12.93
N ASP A 311 -16.05 12.13 -13.11
CA ASP A 311 -16.94 13.18 -13.64
C ASP A 311 -17.35 12.90 -15.09
N TRP A 312 -16.48 12.33 -15.91
CA TRP A 312 -16.83 11.84 -17.25
C TRP A 312 -17.73 10.61 -17.20
N LEU A 313 -17.40 9.61 -16.37
CA LEU A 313 -18.19 8.39 -16.19
C LEU A 313 -19.63 8.70 -15.73
N LYS A 314 -19.78 9.64 -14.79
CA LYS A 314 -21.07 10.09 -14.25
C LYS A 314 -22.01 10.72 -15.29
N GLN A 315 -21.49 11.11 -16.46
CA GLN A 315 -22.28 11.63 -17.58
C GLN A 315 -22.74 10.53 -18.56
N GLN A 316 -22.25 9.29 -18.41
CA GLN A 316 -22.58 8.20 -19.33
C GLN A 316 -23.86 7.48 -18.90
N PRO A 317 -24.83 7.23 -19.82
CA PRO A 317 -26.15 6.72 -19.46
C PRO A 317 -26.14 5.27 -18.94
N ASP A 318 -25.12 4.50 -19.31
CA ASP A 318 -24.95 3.09 -18.91
C ASP A 318 -24.04 2.92 -17.68
N PHE A 319 -23.58 4.02 -17.06
CA PHE A 319 -22.78 3.97 -15.83
C PHE A 319 -23.61 4.34 -14.59
N SER A 320 -23.41 3.59 -13.52
CA SER A 320 -23.92 3.90 -12.19
C SER A 320 -22.83 3.65 -11.14
N CYS A 321 -22.79 4.48 -10.10
CA CYS A 321 -21.88 4.29 -8.98
C CYS A 321 -22.59 4.57 -7.67
N TYR A 322 -22.29 3.74 -6.67
CA TYR A 322 -22.88 3.77 -5.34
C TYR A 322 -21.78 3.70 -4.28
N THR A 323 -21.62 4.76 -3.50
CA THR A 323 -20.71 4.84 -2.35
C THR A 323 -21.42 4.39 -1.07
N ARG A 324 -20.67 4.24 0.04
CA ARG A 324 -21.18 3.81 1.35
C ARG A 324 -22.03 2.52 1.27
N THR A 325 -21.70 1.67 0.29
CA THR A 325 -22.43 0.49 -0.15
C THR A 325 -21.49 -0.71 -0.02
N ARG A 326 -21.32 -1.22 1.21
CA ARG A 326 -20.40 -2.32 1.50
C ARG A 326 -20.92 -3.64 0.94
N VAL A 327 -20.08 -4.34 0.18
CA VAL A 327 -20.38 -5.68 -0.36
C VAL A 327 -20.02 -6.77 0.64
N MET A 328 -20.95 -7.71 0.83
CA MET A 328 -20.87 -8.83 1.78
C MET A 328 -20.69 -10.18 1.09
N SER A 329 -21.26 -10.38 -0.09
CA SER A 329 -21.04 -11.59 -0.91
C SER A 329 -21.04 -11.29 -2.41
N VAL A 330 -20.38 -12.16 -3.18
CA VAL A 330 -20.24 -12.11 -4.64
C VAL A 330 -20.39 -13.53 -5.14
N ASP A 331 -21.60 -13.95 -5.45
CA ASP A 331 -21.93 -15.35 -5.67
C ASP A 331 -22.19 -15.65 -7.15
N GLU A 332 -21.37 -16.50 -7.77
CA GLU A 332 -21.69 -17.07 -9.09
C GLU A 332 -22.86 -18.06 -8.94
N LYS A 333 -23.98 -17.78 -9.60
CA LYS A 333 -25.21 -18.59 -9.60
C LYS A 333 -25.50 -19.12 -11.00
N GLY A 334 -26.34 -20.16 -11.06
CA GLY A 334 -26.68 -20.87 -12.30
C GLY A 334 -25.84 -22.13 -12.52
N ILE A 335 -26.27 -22.94 -13.48
CA ILE A 335 -25.59 -24.17 -13.88
C ILE A 335 -25.29 -24.07 -15.37
N GLU A 336 -24.08 -24.43 -15.74
CA GLU A 336 -23.65 -24.58 -17.13
C GLU A 336 -23.16 -26.01 -17.31
N LEU A 337 -23.80 -26.76 -18.20
CA LEU A 337 -23.52 -28.17 -18.47
C LEU A 337 -23.33 -28.35 -19.98
N LEU A 338 -22.13 -28.76 -20.40
CA LEU A 338 -21.80 -28.98 -21.82
C LEU A 338 -22.07 -27.75 -22.73
N GLY A 339 -21.87 -26.54 -22.21
CA GLY A 339 -22.15 -25.28 -22.92
C GLY A 339 -23.63 -24.89 -22.98
N LEU A 340 -24.50 -25.58 -22.21
CA LEU A 340 -25.91 -25.24 -22.06
C LEU A 340 -26.20 -24.73 -20.65
N GLY A 341 -26.82 -23.54 -20.57
CA GLY A 341 -27.15 -22.86 -19.33
C GLY A 341 -26.82 -21.37 -19.39
N HIS A 342 -27.09 -20.65 -18.31
CA HIS A 342 -26.64 -19.27 -18.11
C HIS A 342 -26.16 -19.11 -16.67
N LYS A 343 -24.99 -18.49 -16.50
CA LYS A 343 -24.43 -18.11 -15.22
C LYS A 343 -24.48 -16.60 -15.06
N SER A 344 -24.88 -16.16 -13.88
CA SER A 344 -24.92 -14.75 -13.46
C SER A 344 -24.31 -14.62 -12.07
N VAL A 345 -23.81 -13.45 -11.72
CA VAL A 345 -23.34 -13.13 -10.38
C VAL A 345 -24.45 -12.43 -9.59
N ALA A 346 -24.61 -12.80 -8.32
CA ALA A 346 -25.42 -12.07 -7.35
C ALA A 346 -24.49 -11.43 -6.30
N VAL A 347 -24.52 -10.11 -6.22
CA VAL A 347 -23.75 -9.32 -5.24
C VAL A 347 -24.69 -8.85 -4.15
N THR A 348 -24.37 -9.14 -2.88
CA THR A 348 -25.21 -8.77 -1.73
C THR A 348 -24.52 -7.69 -0.91
N THR A 349 -25.23 -6.63 -0.54
CA THR A 349 -24.69 -5.52 0.28
C THR A 349 -25.05 -5.64 1.77
N GLU A 350 -24.37 -4.88 2.62
CA GLU A 350 -24.62 -4.78 4.06
C GLU A 350 -26.03 -4.24 4.38
N SER A 351 -26.56 -3.36 3.52
CA SER A 351 -27.93 -2.84 3.60
C SER A 351 -29.03 -3.84 3.20
N GLY A 352 -28.65 -5.00 2.66
CA GLY A 352 -29.57 -6.03 2.17
C GLY A 352 -30.00 -5.87 0.70
N HIS A 353 -29.69 -4.74 0.06
CA HIS A 353 -29.89 -4.57 -1.39
C HIS A 353 -28.90 -5.40 -2.20
N THR A 354 -29.28 -5.77 -3.42
CA THR A 354 -28.55 -6.68 -4.30
C THR A 354 -28.28 -6.11 -5.68
N VAL A 355 -27.16 -6.51 -6.28
CA VAL A 355 -26.87 -6.30 -7.70
C VAL A 355 -26.79 -7.66 -8.38
N LYS A 356 -27.66 -7.90 -9.36
CA LYS A 356 -27.54 -9.06 -10.25
C LYS A 356 -26.79 -8.63 -11.51
N ALA A 357 -25.73 -9.34 -11.87
CA ALA A 357 -24.92 -9.01 -13.05
C ALA A 357 -24.52 -10.24 -13.87
N GLU A 358 -24.14 -10.07 -15.13
CA GLU A 358 -23.52 -11.16 -15.89
C GLU A 358 -22.11 -11.46 -15.39
N ASN A 359 -21.34 -10.42 -15.08
CA ASN A 359 -19.96 -10.50 -14.58
C ASN A 359 -19.79 -9.64 -13.32
N ALA A 360 -18.81 -9.98 -12.47
CA ALA A 360 -18.40 -9.13 -11.35
C ALA A 360 -16.87 -9.00 -11.25
N VAL A 361 -16.39 -7.85 -10.79
CA VAL A 361 -14.96 -7.52 -10.66
C VAL A 361 -14.66 -7.10 -9.22
N GLU A 362 -13.93 -7.92 -8.48
CA GLU A 362 -13.43 -7.59 -7.14
C GLU A 362 -12.10 -6.81 -7.25
N ALA A 363 -12.19 -5.48 -7.20
CA ALA A 363 -11.08 -4.53 -7.25
C ALA A 363 -10.79 -3.92 -5.85
N THR A 364 -10.85 -4.76 -4.80
CA THR A 364 -10.87 -4.37 -3.39
C THR A 364 -9.51 -4.44 -2.68
N CYS A 365 -8.40 -4.37 -3.44
CA CYS A 365 -7.02 -4.68 -3.06
C CYS A 365 -6.79 -6.15 -2.62
N VAL A 366 -7.68 -6.72 -1.81
CA VAL A 366 -7.75 -8.15 -1.48
C VAL A 366 -9.18 -8.63 -1.75
N PRO A 367 -9.40 -9.75 -2.46
CA PRO A 367 -10.73 -10.28 -2.71
C PRO A 367 -11.49 -10.58 -1.41
N LEU A 368 -12.80 -10.43 -1.44
CA LEU A 368 -13.67 -10.57 -0.27
C LEU A 368 -13.86 -12.03 0.16
N GLN A 369 -13.47 -13.01 -0.65
CA GLN A 369 -13.63 -14.43 -0.34
C GLN A 369 -12.35 -15.06 0.19
N LYS A 370 -12.48 -16.16 0.95
CA LYS A 370 -11.34 -16.96 1.40
C LYS A 370 -10.77 -17.72 0.20
N LEU A 371 -9.72 -17.17 -0.40
CA LEU A 371 -9.12 -17.69 -1.63
C LEU A 371 -7.68 -18.13 -1.39
N SER A 372 -7.27 -19.12 -2.18
CA SER A 372 -5.88 -19.57 -2.38
C SER A 372 -4.93 -18.46 -2.82
N VAL A 373 -5.43 -17.37 -3.43
CA VAL A 373 -4.62 -16.21 -3.78
C VAL A 373 -4.18 -15.41 -2.56
N ILE A 374 -4.97 -15.36 -1.48
CA ILE A 374 -4.64 -14.59 -0.28
C ILE A 374 -3.42 -15.19 0.44
N THR A 375 -3.23 -16.52 0.38
CA THR A 375 -2.03 -17.19 0.93
C THR A 375 -0.79 -17.04 0.05
N GLN A 376 -0.87 -16.26 -1.03
CA GLN A 376 0.24 -15.91 -1.93
C GLN A 376 0.58 -14.42 -1.82
N LEU A 377 0.00 -13.70 -0.86
CA LEU A 377 0.22 -12.29 -0.60
C LEU A 377 0.89 -12.08 0.76
N GLU A 378 1.81 -11.14 0.82
CA GLU A 378 2.24 -10.50 2.05
C GLU A 378 1.65 -9.08 2.16
N PHE A 379 1.64 -8.52 3.37
CA PHE A 379 1.00 -7.23 3.64
C PHE A 379 2.00 -6.30 4.32
N TYR A 380 2.28 -5.16 3.69
CA TYR A 380 3.28 -4.20 4.13
C TYR A 380 2.67 -2.82 4.36
N ARG A 381 3.19 -2.07 5.33
CA ARG A 381 2.92 -0.63 5.49
C ARG A 381 4.10 0.15 4.92
N SER A 382 3.84 1.07 3.98
CA SER A 382 4.83 1.99 3.41
C SER A 382 4.51 3.42 3.84
N TYR A 383 5.52 4.24 4.09
CA TYR A 383 5.38 5.57 4.68
C TYR A 383 5.75 6.65 3.67
N CYS A 384 5.21 7.85 3.84
CA CYS A 384 5.46 9.02 3.00
C CYS A 384 5.47 10.29 3.84
N ILE A 385 6.31 11.25 3.44
CA ILE A 385 6.29 12.64 3.88
C ILE A 385 6.28 13.57 2.67
N ALA A 386 5.69 14.76 2.82
CA ALA A 386 5.80 15.84 1.83
C ALA A 386 6.50 17.05 2.47
N VAL A 387 7.69 17.36 1.97
CA VAL A 387 8.58 18.40 2.50
C VAL A 387 8.67 19.53 1.50
N LYS A 388 8.55 20.78 1.96
CA LYS A 388 8.72 21.94 1.06
C LYS A 388 10.17 22.08 0.61
N VAL A 389 10.38 22.21 -0.69
CA VAL A 389 11.64 22.66 -1.28
C VAL A 389 11.40 23.90 -2.14
N PRO A 390 12.32 24.88 -2.20
CA PRO A 390 12.20 26.00 -3.13
C PRO A 390 12.02 25.51 -4.56
N ARG A 391 11.12 26.11 -5.34
CA ARG A 391 10.85 25.71 -6.72
C ARG A 391 12.13 25.77 -7.57
N GLY A 392 12.43 24.68 -8.28
CA GLY A 392 13.63 24.55 -9.11
C GLY A 392 14.94 24.39 -8.33
N SER A 393 14.90 24.07 -7.03
CA SER A 393 16.09 23.73 -6.22
C SER A 393 16.42 22.24 -6.17
N VAL A 394 15.58 21.41 -6.77
CA VAL A 394 15.77 19.98 -7.04
C VAL A 394 15.26 19.76 -8.47
N GLU A 395 15.92 18.91 -9.26
CA GLU A 395 15.38 18.55 -10.57
C GLU A 395 14.08 17.74 -10.45
N ASP A 396 13.27 17.77 -11.51
CA ASP A 396 12.04 17.01 -11.60
C ASP A 396 12.37 15.65 -12.22
N CYS A 397 12.64 14.67 -11.36
CA CYS A 397 12.87 13.27 -11.70
C CYS A 397 12.01 12.37 -10.79
N LEU A 398 11.91 11.09 -11.15
CA LEU A 398 11.68 10.04 -10.16
C LEU A 398 13.04 9.57 -9.65
N LEU A 399 13.13 9.21 -8.38
CA LEU A 399 14.40 8.80 -7.76
C LEU A 399 14.13 7.67 -6.78
N TYR A 400 14.92 6.60 -6.85
CA TYR A 400 14.84 5.42 -6.00
C TYR A 400 16.23 5.09 -5.42
N ASP A 401 16.29 4.51 -4.22
CA ASP A 401 17.51 3.87 -3.70
C ASP A 401 17.30 2.38 -3.41
N ASN A 402 18.35 1.58 -3.59
CA ASN A 402 18.31 0.11 -3.42
C ASN A 402 18.51 -0.35 -1.97
N ALA A 403 18.09 0.46 -0.99
CA ALA A 403 18.32 0.16 0.42
C ALA A 403 17.42 -0.96 0.96
N GLU A 404 17.84 -1.63 2.05
CA GLU A 404 16.99 -2.60 2.77
C GLU A 404 15.74 -1.90 3.34
N GLU A 405 15.90 -0.67 3.85
CA GLU A 405 14.81 0.29 3.98
C GLU A 405 14.87 1.25 2.80
N TYR A 406 14.41 0.83 1.61
CA TYR A 406 14.44 1.63 0.38
C TYR A 406 13.68 2.97 0.51
N LYS A 407 14.10 3.97 -0.29
CA LYS A 407 13.43 5.28 -0.42
C LYS A 407 13.10 5.58 -1.87
N TYR A 408 11.93 6.18 -2.10
CA TYR A 408 11.52 6.75 -3.38
C TYR A 408 11.14 8.22 -3.24
N VAL A 409 11.39 9.02 -4.29
CA VAL A 409 11.24 10.47 -4.27
C VAL A 409 10.67 11.02 -5.59
N ARG A 410 9.75 11.98 -5.48
CA ARG A 410 9.27 12.80 -6.62
C ARG A 410 8.79 14.19 -6.20
N LEU A 411 8.59 15.09 -7.17
CA LEU A 411 7.98 16.41 -6.94
C LEU A 411 6.46 16.42 -7.21
N THR A 412 5.72 17.27 -6.48
CA THR A 412 4.33 17.67 -6.81
C THR A 412 4.07 19.12 -6.43
N ALA A 413 3.06 19.77 -7.03
CA ALA A 413 2.83 21.20 -6.84
C ALA A 413 2.47 21.58 -5.39
N CYS A 414 3.26 22.46 -4.76
CA CYS A 414 2.95 23.07 -3.46
C CYS A 414 2.35 24.47 -3.64
N ASP A 415 3.15 25.53 -3.77
CA ASP A 415 2.65 26.90 -3.85
C ASP A 415 3.37 27.69 -4.97
N GLU A 416 3.31 29.03 -4.97
CA GLU A 416 4.00 29.84 -5.99
C GLU A 416 5.53 29.79 -5.87
N LYS A 417 6.06 29.48 -4.67
CA LYS A 417 7.49 29.58 -4.33
C LYS A 417 8.14 28.23 -4.06
N ASN A 418 7.35 27.23 -3.70
CA ASN A 418 7.81 25.91 -3.31
C ASN A 418 7.13 24.83 -4.14
N ASP A 419 7.80 23.69 -4.24
CA ASP A 419 7.23 22.40 -4.60
C ASP A 419 7.29 21.46 -3.39
N TYR A 420 6.47 20.41 -3.38
CA TYR A 420 6.59 19.35 -2.38
C TYR A 420 7.50 18.26 -2.93
N LEU A 421 8.60 18.01 -2.23
CA LEU A 421 9.39 16.79 -2.32
C LEU A 421 8.63 15.72 -1.53
N VAL A 422 8.00 14.80 -2.24
CA VAL A 422 7.37 13.61 -1.66
C VAL A 422 8.44 12.54 -1.54
N VAL A 423 8.72 12.10 -0.32
CA VAL A 423 9.70 11.06 0.01
C VAL A 423 8.99 9.94 0.74
N GLY A 424 9.14 8.69 0.30
CA GLY A 424 8.53 7.55 0.97
C GLY A 424 9.36 6.27 0.93
N GLY A 425 8.82 5.20 1.51
CA GLY A 425 9.48 3.92 1.76
C GLY A 425 9.48 3.56 3.25
N CYS A 426 10.59 3.02 3.75
CA CYS A 426 10.73 2.51 5.12
C CYS A 426 9.65 1.46 5.50
N ASP A 427 9.46 0.51 4.60
CA ASP A 427 8.37 -0.47 4.67
C ASP A 427 8.55 -1.52 5.77
N HIS A 428 7.44 -2.03 6.30
CA HIS A 428 7.46 -3.15 7.24
C HIS A 428 6.20 -4.02 7.17
N LYS A 429 6.28 -5.27 7.62
CA LYS A 429 5.12 -6.17 7.62
C LYS A 429 4.04 -5.66 8.59
N VAL A 430 2.78 -5.74 8.16
CA VAL A 430 1.61 -5.27 8.93
C VAL A 430 1.59 -5.95 10.32
N GLY A 431 1.59 -5.12 11.37
CA GLY A 431 1.42 -5.55 12.76
C GLY A 431 2.57 -6.33 13.40
N GLN A 432 3.75 -6.38 12.75
CA GLN A 432 4.93 -7.11 13.23
C GLN A 432 6.06 -6.22 13.76
N GLU A 433 6.03 -4.90 13.48
CA GLU A 433 7.09 -3.94 13.80
C GLU A 433 6.54 -2.60 14.30
N GLU A 434 7.41 -1.79 14.90
CA GLU A 434 7.10 -0.45 15.38
C GLU A 434 6.87 0.54 14.21
N THR A 435 5.83 1.37 14.38
CA THR A 435 5.30 2.25 13.32
C THR A 435 5.80 3.70 13.42
N THR A 436 5.96 4.21 14.64
CA THR A 436 6.36 5.61 14.92
C THR A 436 7.71 6.04 14.32
N PRO A 437 8.79 5.23 14.31
CA PRO A 437 10.11 5.69 13.86
C PRO A 437 10.19 6.07 12.37
N ARG A 438 9.29 5.55 11.53
CA ARG A 438 9.42 5.58 10.06
C ARG A 438 9.40 7.00 9.49
N PHE A 439 8.50 7.86 9.94
CA PHE A 439 8.46 9.27 9.50
C PHE A 439 9.72 10.05 9.87
N ALA A 440 10.30 9.77 11.04
CA ALA A 440 11.53 10.43 11.49
C ALA A 440 12.76 9.98 10.68
N GLU A 441 12.81 8.70 10.26
CA GLU A 441 13.86 8.21 9.37
C GLU A 441 13.74 8.80 7.96
N LEU A 442 12.52 8.89 7.39
CA LEU A 442 12.29 9.59 6.12
C LEU A 442 12.71 11.07 6.20
N GLU A 443 12.35 11.79 7.27
CA GLU A 443 12.76 13.20 7.44
C GLU A 443 14.27 13.33 7.59
N LYS A 444 14.93 12.44 8.35
CA LYS A 444 16.39 12.41 8.51
C LYS A 444 17.09 12.15 7.17
N TRP A 445 16.72 11.09 6.46
CA TRP A 445 17.26 10.74 5.14
C TRP A 445 17.12 11.92 4.16
N THR A 446 15.97 12.60 4.19
CA THR A 446 15.69 13.76 3.34
C THR A 446 16.59 14.94 3.68
N ARG A 447 16.72 15.30 4.96
CA ARG A 447 17.53 16.45 5.40
C ARG A 447 19.02 16.24 5.22
N GLU A 448 19.49 15.01 5.31
CA GLU A 448 20.88 14.65 5.01
C GLU A 448 21.23 14.85 3.53
N ARG A 449 20.28 14.64 2.61
CA ARG A 449 20.51 14.67 1.14
C ARG A 449 20.12 15.99 0.49
N PHE A 450 19.07 16.62 1.00
CA PHE A 450 18.52 17.90 0.55
C PHE A 450 18.53 18.92 1.72
N PRO A 451 19.68 19.53 2.08
CA PRO A 451 19.79 20.52 3.16
C PRO A 451 18.86 21.74 3.03
N GLN A 452 18.38 22.05 1.81
CA GLN A 452 17.38 23.08 1.51
C GLN A 452 15.94 22.67 1.86
N ALA A 453 15.70 21.43 2.29
CA ALA A 453 14.40 20.93 2.69
C ALA A 453 13.83 21.72 3.89
N GLY A 454 12.71 22.37 3.67
CA GLY A 454 12.03 23.21 4.65
C GLY A 454 11.18 22.40 5.63
N LYS A 455 9.90 22.79 5.74
CA LYS A 455 8.94 22.17 6.66
C LYS A 455 8.29 20.94 6.03
N VAL A 456 8.11 19.89 6.83
CA VAL A 456 7.18 18.78 6.54
C VAL A 456 5.74 19.27 6.78
N ASP A 457 4.91 19.25 5.75
CA ASP A 457 3.49 19.66 5.86
C ASP A 457 2.54 18.47 5.94
N TYR A 458 2.87 17.37 5.26
CA TYR A 458 2.10 16.13 5.27
C TYR A 458 3.00 14.96 5.63
N GLN A 459 2.45 13.99 6.35
CA GLN A 459 3.01 12.67 6.55
C GLN A 459 1.83 11.69 6.53
N TRP A 460 1.99 10.52 5.92
CA TRP A 460 0.94 9.50 5.82
C TRP A 460 1.56 8.14 5.47
N SER A 461 0.83 7.05 5.69
CA SER A 461 1.25 5.70 5.24
C SER A 461 0.18 4.97 4.43
N GLY A 462 0.61 4.19 3.44
CA GLY A 462 -0.21 3.30 2.61
C GLY A 462 -0.01 1.82 2.95
N GLN A 463 -0.82 0.94 2.35
CA GLN A 463 -0.66 -0.51 2.39
C GLN A 463 -0.26 -1.06 1.02
N ILE A 464 0.75 -1.93 1.01
CA ILE A 464 1.21 -2.70 -0.14
C ILE A 464 0.79 -4.16 0.03
N PHE A 465 0.45 -4.80 -1.08
CA PHE A 465 -0.03 -6.17 -1.17
C PHE A 465 0.92 -6.95 -2.06
N GLU A 466 1.87 -7.67 -1.46
CA GLU A 466 3.04 -8.18 -2.16
C GLU A 466 2.85 -9.64 -2.60
N PRO A 467 2.70 -9.94 -3.91
CA PRO A 467 2.62 -11.30 -4.41
C PRO A 467 3.98 -12.01 -4.31
N VAL A 468 3.96 -13.30 -3.96
CA VAL A 468 5.20 -14.12 -3.86
C VAL A 468 5.98 -14.31 -5.17
N ASP A 469 5.50 -13.73 -6.27
CA ASP A 469 6.11 -13.74 -7.60
C ASP A 469 6.03 -12.38 -8.34
N PHE A 470 5.98 -11.26 -7.62
CA PHE A 470 6.22 -9.88 -8.11
C PHE A 470 5.19 -9.28 -9.09
N MET A 471 4.20 -10.05 -9.56
CA MET A 471 3.22 -9.57 -10.55
C MET A 471 1.80 -9.61 -9.99
N ALA A 472 0.96 -8.63 -10.35
CA ALA A 472 -0.44 -8.64 -9.92
C ALA A 472 -1.23 -9.86 -10.42
N PHE A 473 -2.21 -10.27 -9.62
CA PHE A 473 -3.24 -11.23 -10.01
C PHE A 473 -4.44 -10.46 -10.60
N ILE A 474 -4.56 -10.50 -11.92
CA ILE A 474 -5.58 -9.79 -12.71
C ILE A 474 -6.24 -10.77 -13.67
N GLY A 475 -7.58 -10.90 -13.57
CA GLY A 475 -8.38 -11.75 -14.46
C GLY A 475 -9.34 -12.67 -13.72
N LYS A 476 -9.86 -13.69 -14.40
CA LYS A 476 -10.85 -14.63 -13.82
C LYS A 476 -10.34 -15.33 -12.56
N ASN A 477 -11.12 -15.23 -11.47
CA ASN A 477 -10.85 -15.87 -10.20
C ASN A 477 -10.74 -17.41 -10.35
N GLN A 478 -9.96 -18.06 -9.48
CA GLN A 478 -9.80 -19.51 -9.49
C GLN A 478 -11.16 -20.21 -9.25
N GLY A 479 -11.52 -21.14 -10.13
CA GLY A 479 -12.80 -21.86 -10.09
C GLY A 479 -14.02 -21.09 -10.63
N CYS A 480 -13.93 -19.78 -10.84
CA CYS A 480 -15.02 -18.95 -11.37
C CYS A 480 -14.92 -18.78 -12.90
N GLN A 481 -16.05 -18.43 -13.52
CA GLN A 481 -16.17 -18.08 -14.94
C GLN A 481 -16.57 -16.62 -15.16
N LYS A 482 -17.31 -16.03 -14.22
CA LYS A 482 -17.90 -14.69 -14.29
C LYS A 482 -17.40 -13.72 -13.22
N ILE A 483 -16.57 -14.18 -12.29
CA ILE A 483 -15.95 -13.35 -11.24
C ILE A 483 -14.47 -13.13 -11.56
N TYR A 484 -14.06 -11.88 -11.60
CA TYR A 484 -12.69 -11.41 -11.83
C TYR A 484 -12.13 -10.79 -10.56
N ILE A 485 -10.81 -10.82 -10.38
CA ILE A 485 -10.11 -10.19 -9.25
C ILE A 485 -8.99 -9.26 -9.75
N VAL A 486 -8.65 -8.27 -8.93
CA VAL A 486 -7.44 -7.44 -9.03
C VAL A 486 -6.81 -7.35 -7.65
N THR A 487 -5.61 -7.92 -7.48
CA THR A 487 -4.94 -8.01 -6.17
C THR A 487 -3.44 -8.32 -6.33
N GLY A 488 -2.65 -8.08 -5.27
CA GLY A 488 -1.22 -8.37 -5.24
C GLY A 488 -0.42 -7.40 -6.09
N ASP A 489 -0.66 -6.10 -5.92
CA ASP A 489 -0.23 -5.06 -6.84
C ASP A 489 1.16 -4.46 -6.56
N SER A 490 1.88 -4.96 -5.54
CA SER A 490 3.19 -4.47 -5.08
C SER A 490 3.16 -2.94 -4.83
N GLY A 491 4.25 -2.19 -5.03
CA GLY A 491 4.16 -0.72 -5.10
C GLY A 491 3.66 -0.20 -6.46
N ASP A 492 3.62 -1.05 -7.48
CA ASP A 492 3.17 -0.78 -8.87
C ASP A 492 1.65 -0.64 -9.06
N GLY A 493 0.89 -0.41 -7.98
CA GLY A 493 -0.58 -0.40 -7.98
C GLY A 493 -1.26 0.57 -8.95
N LEU A 494 -0.58 1.66 -9.34
CA LEU A 494 -1.12 2.61 -10.32
C LEU A 494 -1.09 2.05 -11.75
N THR A 495 0.00 1.42 -12.16
CA THR A 495 0.11 0.72 -13.46
C THR A 495 -0.70 -0.57 -13.47
N HIS A 496 -0.60 -1.39 -12.42
CA HIS A 496 -1.40 -2.62 -12.28
C HIS A 496 -2.92 -2.33 -12.32
N GLY A 497 -3.38 -1.25 -11.70
CA GLY A 497 -4.79 -0.85 -11.73
C GLY A 497 -5.29 -0.41 -13.11
N VAL A 498 -4.49 0.32 -13.88
CA VAL A 498 -4.85 0.68 -15.26
C VAL A 498 -4.81 -0.54 -16.18
N LEU A 499 -3.83 -1.44 -15.97
CA LEU A 499 -3.78 -2.72 -16.67
C LEU A 499 -4.99 -3.59 -16.43
N ALA A 500 -5.50 -3.63 -15.20
CA ALA A 500 -6.72 -4.34 -14.88
C ALA A 500 -7.91 -3.91 -15.74
N GLY A 501 -8.03 -2.61 -16.01
CA GLY A 501 -9.10 -2.10 -16.87
C GLY A 501 -9.06 -2.67 -18.28
N LYS A 502 -7.87 -2.74 -18.90
CA LYS A 502 -7.71 -3.36 -20.22
C LYS A 502 -7.87 -4.87 -20.19
N LEU A 503 -7.17 -5.57 -19.30
CA LEU A 503 -7.13 -7.03 -19.26
C LEU A 503 -8.52 -7.63 -18.98
N ILE A 504 -9.27 -7.04 -18.03
CA ILE A 504 -10.60 -7.53 -17.66
C ILE A 504 -11.63 -7.14 -18.72
N ALA A 505 -11.56 -5.95 -19.32
CA ALA A 505 -12.45 -5.61 -20.42
C ALA A 505 -12.20 -6.51 -21.65
N ASP A 506 -10.93 -6.80 -21.99
CA ASP A 506 -10.58 -7.75 -23.05
C ASP A 506 -11.12 -9.16 -22.76
N GLU A 507 -10.97 -9.67 -21.52
CA GLU A 507 -11.53 -10.99 -21.13
C GLU A 507 -13.07 -11.05 -21.08
N ILE A 508 -13.75 -9.92 -20.85
CA ILE A 508 -15.23 -9.82 -20.85
C ILE A 508 -15.76 -9.71 -22.29
N ASP A 509 -15.00 -9.10 -23.19
CA ASP A 509 -15.33 -8.95 -24.63
C ASP A 509 -14.86 -10.16 -25.48
N ASP A 510 -14.30 -11.19 -24.86
CA ASP A 510 -13.64 -12.35 -25.50
C ASP A 510 -12.53 -11.96 -26.51
N ILE A 511 -11.86 -10.83 -26.25
CA ILE A 511 -10.72 -10.32 -27.04
C ILE A 511 -9.41 -10.96 -26.56
N PRO A 512 -8.64 -11.66 -27.41
CA PRO A 512 -7.35 -12.20 -27.03
C PRO A 512 -6.35 -11.11 -26.65
N ASN A 513 -5.63 -11.31 -25.54
CA ASN A 513 -4.60 -10.40 -25.04
C ASN A 513 -3.35 -11.20 -24.65
N GLU A 514 -2.18 -10.83 -25.20
CA GLU A 514 -0.92 -11.55 -25.01
C GLU A 514 -0.32 -11.42 -23.60
N TRP A 515 -0.66 -10.35 -22.87
CA TRP A 515 -0.19 -10.12 -21.51
C TRP A 515 -1.02 -10.90 -20.46
N ALA A 516 -2.25 -11.30 -20.78
CA ALA A 516 -3.19 -11.88 -19.81
C ALA A 516 -2.65 -13.13 -19.09
N SER A 517 -1.80 -13.93 -19.73
CA SER A 517 -1.19 -15.12 -19.10
C SER A 517 -0.20 -14.79 -17.97
N LEU A 518 0.43 -13.60 -17.99
CA LEU A 518 1.35 -13.16 -16.94
C LEU A 518 0.58 -12.83 -15.65
N TYR A 519 -0.54 -12.12 -15.79
CA TYR A 519 -1.34 -11.65 -14.66
C TYR A 519 -2.39 -12.65 -14.17
N SER A 520 -2.70 -13.69 -14.95
CA SER A 520 -3.80 -14.61 -14.65
C SER A 520 -3.71 -15.20 -13.23
N PRO A 521 -4.78 -15.13 -12.41
CA PRO A 521 -4.89 -15.81 -11.12
C PRO A 521 -4.69 -17.32 -11.17
N LYS A 522 -4.63 -17.92 -12.38
CA LYS A 522 -4.47 -19.35 -12.63
C LYS A 522 -3.01 -19.72 -12.99
N ARG A 523 -2.06 -18.79 -12.96
CA ARG A 523 -0.63 -19.07 -13.26
C ARG A 523 -0.04 -19.99 -12.18
N LEU A 524 0.35 -21.22 -12.53
CA LEU A 524 0.94 -22.16 -11.56
C LEU A 524 2.47 -22.23 -11.60
N GLY A 525 3.09 -21.92 -12.76
CA GLY A 525 4.52 -22.12 -12.97
C GLY A 525 5.40 -21.23 -12.09
N SER A 526 5.02 -19.96 -11.91
CA SER A 526 5.72 -19.00 -11.05
C SER A 526 5.50 -19.31 -9.55
N ILE A 527 4.25 -19.60 -9.15
CA ILE A 527 3.92 -20.02 -7.77
C ILE A 527 4.77 -21.23 -7.34
N ILE A 528 4.92 -22.24 -8.20
CA ILE A 528 5.75 -23.43 -7.91
C ILE A 528 7.22 -23.05 -7.65
N LYS A 529 7.77 -22.06 -8.39
CA LYS A 529 9.12 -21.52 -8.15
C LYS A 529 9.22 -20.70 -6.85
N SER A 530 8.10 -20.23 -6.31
CA SER A 530 8.02 -19.47 -5.04
C SER A 530 7.67 -20.32 -3.82
N LEU A 531 7.37 -21.62 -3.97
CA LEU A 531 7.12 -22.52 -2.84
C LEU A 531 8.18 -22.46 -1.72
N PRO A 532 9.51 -22.34 -1.99
CA PRO A 532 10.50 -22.23 -0.93
C PRO A 532 10.36 -20.95 -0.07
N SER A 533 10.04 -19.80 -0.66
CA SER A 533 9.77 -18.56 0.10
C SER A 533 8.41 -18.63 0.79
N MET A 534 7.39 -19.19 0.14
CA MET A 534 6.08 -19.42 0.76
C MET A 534 6.15 -20.27 2.04
N VAL A 535 6.98 -21.32 2.09
CA VAL A 535 7.15 -22.13 3.31
C VAL A 535 7.81 -21.32 4.45
N ALA A 536 8.68 -20.36 4.13
CA ALA A 536 9.20 -19.42 5.13
C ALA A 536 8.13 -18.43 5.60
N HIS A 537 7.25 -17.97 4.69
CA HIS A 537 6.12 -17.10 5.00
C HIS A 537 5.08 -17.83 5.86
N ASP A 538 4.75 -19.10 5.58
CA ASP A 538 3.87 -19.94 6.41
C ASP A 538 4.42 -20.15 7.84
N LEU A 539 5.75 -20.23 7.99
CA LEU A 539 6.40 -20.25 9.30
C LEU A 539 6.16 -18.93 10.06
N GLN A 540 6.13 -17.80 9.35
CA GLN A 540 5.78 -16.47 9.88
C GLN A 540 4.26 -16.31 10.11
N ILE A 541 3.38 -16.90 9.30
CA ILE A 541 1.93 -16.92 9.58
C ILE A 541 1.66 -17.65 10.90
N ASN A 542 2.39 -18.74 11.19
CA ASN A 542 2.36 -19.37 12.51
C ASN A 542 2.93 -18.47 13.63
N THR A 543 3.81 -17.51 13.34
CA THR A 543 4.21 -16.49 14.35
C THR A 543 3.14 -15.42 14.54
N GLN A 544 2.28 -15.12 13.55
CA GLN A 544 1.17 -14.18 13.72
C GLN A 544 0.12 -14.72 14.70
N TYR A 545 -0.08 -16.04 14.78
CA TYR A 545 -0.88 -16.65 15.86
C TYR A 545 -0.28 -16.46 17.26
N LYS A 546 0.99 -16.04 17.41
CA LYS A 546 1.54 -15.61 18.72
C LYS A 546 0.84 -14.36 19.26
N ARG A 547 0.14 -13.57 18.43
CA ARG A 547 -0.71 -12.46 18.90
C ARG A 547 -1.83 -12.91 19.84
N PHE A 548 -2.27 -14.17 19.78
CA PHE A 548 -3.17 -14.75 20.79
C PHE A 548 -2.54 -14.87 22.19
N LEU A 549 -1.23 -14.64 22.33
CA LEU A 549 -0.48 -14.66 23.59
C LEU A 549 0.21 -13.30 23.89
N GLN A 550 0.01 -12.29 23.06
CA GLN A 550 0.60 -10.96 23.21
C GLN A 550 -0.49 -9.91 23.49
N SER A 551 -0.10 -8.86 24.22
CA SER A 551 -0.87 -7.62 24.39
C SER A 551 0.03 -6.44 24.02
N ASP A 552 -0.56 -5.37 23.48
CA ASP A 552 0.13 -4.09 23.32
C ASP A 552 0.19 -3.33 24.67
N ILE A 553 -0.80 -3.56 25.55
CA ILE A 553 -0.92 -2.95 26.89
C ILE A 553 -1.20 -3.97 27.99
N THR A 554 -0.79 -3.66 29.22
CA THR A 554 -1.07 -4.49 30.42
C THR A 554 -2.29 -4.01 31.20
N ASP A 555 -2.49 -2.70 31.26
CA ASP A 555 -3.65 -2.04 31.85
C ASP A 555 -4.21 -0.96 30.90
N ILE A 556 -5.49 -0.63 31.07
CA ILE A 556 -6.16 0.45 30.32
C ILE A 556 -5.64 1.81 30.80
N GLU A 557 -5.19 1.91 32.06
CA GLU A 557 -4.59 3.12 32.60
C GLU A 557 -3.19 3.43 32.05
N ASP A 558 -2.53 2.46 31.41
CA ASP A 558 -1.26 2.67 30.70
C ASP A 558 -1.46 3.56 29.44
N LEU A 559 -2.68 3.61 28.88
CA LEU A 559 -2.99 4.43 27.71
C LEU A 559 -3.10 5.92 28.06
N VAL A 560 -2.46 6.76 27.24
CA VAL A 560 -2.67 8.21 27.24
C VAL A 560 -3.87 8.59 26.36
N PRO A 561 -4.50 9.78 26.57
CA PRO A 561 -5.55 10.27 25.67
C PRO A 561 -5.09 10.33 24.22
N GLY A 562 -5.95 9.89 23.30
CA GLY A 562 -5.66 9.80 21.87
C GLY A 562 -4.84 8.58 21.43
N SER A 563 -4.64 7.58 22.29
CA SER A 563 -3.91 6.33 21.99
C SER A 563 -4.77 5.07 22.19
N GLY A 564 -4.33 3.95 21.63
CA GLY A 564 -4.98 2.65 21.78
C GLY A 564 -3.98 1.51 21.98
N GLY A 565 -4.52 0.30 22.13
CA GLY A 565 -3.76 -0.92 22.37
C GLY A 565 -4.66 -2.14 22.48
N VAL A 566 -4.13 -3.33 22.16
CA VAL A 566 -4.81 -4.60 22.41
C VAL A 566 -4.46 -5.15 23.78
N LEU A 567 -5.49 -5.48 24.56
CA LEU A 567 -5.40 -6.10 25.88
C LEU A 567 -5.84 -7.56 25.82
N ASN A 568 -4.93 -8.48 26.13
CA ASN A 568 -5.15 -9.92 26.04
C ASN A 568 -4.70 -10.62 27.33
N LYS A 569 -5.64 -10.79 28.27
CA LYS A 569 -5.39 -11.41 29.59
C LYS A 569 -5.48 -12.96 29.58
N GLY A 570 -5.47 -13.59 28.39
CA GLY A 570 -5.35 -15.04 28.20
C GLY A 570 -6.57 -15.91 28.57
N VAL A 571 -7.28 -15.60 29.66
CA VAL A 571 -8.53 -16.26 30.08
C VAL A 571 -9.80 -15.57 29.60
N SER A 572 -9.68 -14.38 29.02
CA SER A 572 -10.79 -13.61 28.44
C SER A 572 -10.57 -13.39 26.95
N LYS A 573 -11.67 -13.14 26.22
CA LYS A 573 -11.62 -12.63 24.84
C LYS A 573 -10.73 -11.38 24.77
N PRO A 574 -9.82 -11.26 23.77
CA PRO A 574 -8.93 -10.11 23.68
C PRO A 574 -9.70 -8.87 23.21
N LEU A 575 -9.34 -7.72 23.78
CA LEU A 575 -10.02 -6.44 23.58
C LEU A 575 -9.11 -5.48 22.83
N ALA A 576 -9.64 -4.83 21.79
CA ALA A 576 -9.05 -3.67 21.15
C ALA A 576 -9.59 -2.43 21.87
N ILE A 577 -8.70 -1.59 22.39
CA ILE A 577 -9.07 -0.50 23.31
C ILE A 577 -8.50 0.81 22.76
N TYR A 578 -9.36 1.83 22.66
CA TYR A 578 -8.96 3.19 22.30
C TYR A 578 -9.38 4.14 23.43
N LYS A 579 -8.44 4.96 23.92
CA LYS A 579 -8.70 6.05 24.86
C LYS A 579 -8.72 7.34 24.04
N ASP A 580 -9.87 8.00 23.95
CA ASP A 580 -10.03 9.19 23.12
C ASP A 580 -9.30 10.42 23.69
N GLU A 581 -9.33 11.52 22.94
CA GLU A 581 -8.68 12.78 23.32
C GLU A 581 -9.25 13.39 24.63
N ASN A 582 -10.45 12.99 25.07
CA ASN A 582 -11.05 13.39 26.36
C ASN A 582 -10.77 12.37 27.49
N GLY A 583 -10.04 11.29 27.21
CA GLY A 583 -9.72 10.23 28.17
C GLY A 583 -10.82 9.17 28.34
N LYS A 584 -11.91 9.22 27.58
CA LYS A 584 -12.98 8.21 27.60
C LYS A 584 -12.51 6.96 26.84
N VAL A 585 -12.90 5.78 27.34
CA VAL A 585 -12.37 4.48 26.87
C VAL A 585 -13.43 3.73 26.09
N HIS A 586 -13.11 3.41 24.84
CA HIS A 586 -13.95 2.67 23.90
C HIS A 586 -13.38 1.27 23.71
N LYS A 587 -14.22 0.23 23.74
CA LYS A 587 -13.78 -1.17 23.63
C LYS A 587 -14.45 -1.91 22.48
N TYR A 588 -13.63 -2.65 21.74
CA TYR A 588 -14.03 -3.51 20.63
C TYR A 588 -13.39 -4.89 20.77
N SER A 589 -13.88 -5.88 20.02
CA SER A 589 -13.18 -7.16 19.92
C SER A 589 -11.87 -6.98 19.19
N ALA A 590 -10.77 -7.49 19.74
CA ALA A 590 -9.51 -7.60 19.00
C ALA A 590 -9.52 -8.73 17.95
N LEU A 591 -10.61 -9.50 17.81
CA LEU A 591 -10.70 -10.60 16.85
C LEU A 591 -11.22 -10.09 15.51
N CYS A 592 -10.33 -9.96 14.52
CA CYS A 592 -10.67 -9.52 13.18
C CYS A 592 -11.83 -10.35 12.58
N PRO A 593 -12.93 -9.73 12.10
CA PRO A 593 -14.10 -10.45 11.64
C PRO A 593 -13.86 -11.39 10.45
N HIS A 594 -12.79 -11.18 9.65
CA HIS A 594 -12.43 -12.04 8.52
C HIS A 594 -12.12 -13.49 8.95
N MET A 595 -11.08 -13.70 9.76
CA MET A 595 -10.59 -15.02 10.18
C MET A 595 -10.14 -15.09 11.65
N LYS A 596 -10.63 -14.17 12.49
CA LYS A 596 -10.41 -14.12 13.94
C LYS A 596 -8.95 -13.96 14.38
N GLY A 597 -8.04 -13.57 13.48
CA GLY A 597 -6.71 -13.11 13.85
C GLY A 597 -6.79 -11.93 14.83
N VAL A 598 -5.95 -11.93 15.84
CA VAL A 598 -5.86 -10.86 16.83
C VAL A 598 -5.20 -9.64 16.18
N VAL A 599 -5.89 -8.49 16.18
CA VAL A 599 -5.36 -7.21 15.68
C VAL A 599 -4.28 -6.65 16.62
N CYS A 600 -3.68 -5.53 16.24
CA CYS A 600 -2.72 -4.79 17.05
C CYS A 600 -2.83 -3.29 16.77
N TRP A 601 -2.40 -2.45 17.69
CA TRP A 601 -2.45 -1.00 17.51
C TRP A 601 -1.32 -0.46 16.63
N ASN A 602 -1.70 0.39 15.67
CA ASN A 602 -0.81 1.17 14.83
C ASN A 602 -0.76 2.61 15.35
N HIS A 603 0.39 3.02 15.90
CA HIS A 603 0.58 4.34 16.50
C HIS A 603 0.61 5.47 15.48
N ALA A 604 1.13 5.21 14.26
CA ALA A 604 1.24 6.21 13.21
C ALA A 604 -0.13 6.64 12.65
N GLU A 605 -1.00 5.67 12.35
CA GLU A 605 -2.31 5.90 11.72
C GLU A 605 -3.50 5.92 12.69
N LYS A 606 -3.26 5.65 13.98
CA LYS A 606 -4.31 5.43 15.00
C LYS A 606 -5.34 4.38 14.54
N SER A 607 -4.86 3.22 14.14
CA SER A 607 -5.69 2.12 13.61
C SER A 607 -5.44 0.80 14.33
N PHE A 608 -6.39 -0.13 14.23
CA PHE A 608 -6.17 -1.52 14.58
C PHE A 608 -5.89 -2.32 13.31
N ASP A 609 -4.70 -2.92 13.23
CA ASP A 609 -4.22 -3.61 12.04
C ASP A 609 -4.16 -5.13 12.29
N CYS A 610 -4.67 -5.93 11.36
CA CYS A 610 -4.67 -7.39 11.44
C CYS A 610 -3.45 -7.97 10.71
N PRO A 611 -2.46 -8.54 11.44
CA PRO A 611 -1.22 -9.01 10.83
C PRO A 611 -1.40 -10.24 9.92
N VAL A 612 -2.56 -10.92 9.97
CA VAL A 612 -2.78 -12.20 9.27
C VAL A 612 -3.13 -12.01 7.79
N HIS A 613 -3.96 -11.02 7.47
CA HIS A 613 -4.48 -10.81 6.11
C HIS A 613 -4.57 -9.32 5.74
N GLY A 614 -3.85 -8.43 6.43
CA GLY A 614 -3.79 -7.00 6.10
C GLY A 614 -5.07 -6.18 6.37
N SER A 615 -6.11 -6.73 7.00
CA SER A 615 -7.32 -5.93 7.32
C SER A 615 -7.04 -4.85 8.34
N ARG A 616 -7.50 -3.62 8.08
CA ARG A 616 -7.32 -2.46 8.97
C ARG A 616 -8.65 -1.85 9.38
N PHE A 617 -8.70 -1.36 10.62
CA PHE A 617 -9.87 -0.76 11.26
C PHE A 617 -9.49 0.58 11.88
N SER A 618 -10.36 1.57 11.86
CA SER A 618 -10.13 2.87 12.52
C SER A 618 -10.04 2.73 14.05
N LYS A 619 -9.69 3.81 14.75
CA LYS A 619 -9.73 3.88 16.22
C LYS A 619 -11.12 3.59 16.81
N GLU A 620 -12.19 3.78 16.02
CA GLU A 620 -13.59 3.43 16.32
C GLU A 620 -13.99 2.02 15.84
N GLY A 621 -13.03 1.22 15.37
CA GLY A 621 -13.25 -0.14 14.88
C GLY A 621 -13.90 -0.25 13.49
N VAL A 622 -14.09 0.86 12.76
CA VAL A 622 -14.70 0.86 11.42
C VAL A 622 -13.74 0.25 10.40
N CYS A 623 -14.20 -0.70 9.57
CA CYS A 623 -13.35 -1.37 8.59
C CYS A 623 -12.98 -0.45 7.42
N VAL A 624 -11.70 -0.08 7.34
CA VAL A 624 -11.14 0.81 6.31
C VAL A 624 -10.43 0.05 5.18
N ILE A 625 -9.88 -1.14 5.46
CA ILE A 625 -9.20 -2.01 4.47
C ILE A 625 -9.62 -3.47 4.70
N GLY A 626 -9.95 -4.16 3.61
CA GLY A 626 -10.36 -5.57 3.57
C GLY A 626 -9.21 -6.58 3.85
N PRO A 627 -9.42 -7.89 3.68
CA PRO A 627 -10.65 -8.58 3.25
C PRO A 627 -11.73 -8.73 4.33
N ALA A 628 -11.57 -8.10 5.51
CA ALA A 628 -12.67 -7.95 6.46
C ALA A 628 -13.88 -7.23 5.81
N LYS A 629 -15.08 -7.79 6.03
CA LYS A 629 -16.36 -7.27 5.49
C LYS A 629 -17.22 -6.54 6.51
N ALA A 630 -16.75 -6.43 7.74
CA ALA A 630 -17.51 -5.87 8.85
C ALA A 630 -16.55 -5.13 9.78
N ASN A 631 -17.09 -4.24 10.60
CA ASN A 631 -16.36 -3.53 11.64
C ASN A 631 -15.92 -4.49 12.76
N LEU A 632 -15.01 -4.02 13.64
CA LEU A 632 -14.78 -4.69 14.91
C LEU A 632 -16.03 -4.55 15.80
N ASN A 633 -16.55 -5.67 16.29
CA ASN A 633 -17.69 -5.70 17.20
C ASN A 633 -17.40 -4.82 18.45
N PRO A 634 -18.25 -3.86 18.80
CA PRO A 634 -18.18 -3.18 20.10
C PRO A 634 -18.39 -4.15 21.26
N GLU A 635 -17.69 -3.90 22.38
CA GLU A 635 -17.80 -4.69 23.63
C GLU A 635 -18.39 -3.86 24.80
N ASP A 636 -18.65 -2.57 24.58
CA ASP A 636 -19.43 -1.71 25.48
C ASP A 636 -20.27 -0.67 24.70
N GLU A 637 -21.26 -0.08 25.38
CA GLU A 637 -22.13 0.95 24.80
C GLU A 637 -21.37 2.20 24.35
N GLN A 638 -20.18 2.46 24.92
CA GLN A 638 -19.36 3.61 24.54
C GLN A 638 -18.74 3.40 23.16
N GLY A 639 -18.08 2.27 22.93
CA GLY A 639 -17.57 1.90 21.61
C GLY A 639 -18.68 1.71 20.58
N LYS A 640 -19.86 1.23 20.99
CA LYS A 640 -21.03 1.13 20.11
C LYS A 640 -21.49 2.51 19.64
N THR A 641 -21.75 3.43 20.57
CA THR A 641 -22.16 4.81 20.26
C THR A 641 -21.13 5.48 19.35
N GLN A 642 -19.84 5.34 19.68
CA GLN A 642 -18.75 5.95 18.92
C GLN A 642 -18.65 5.41 17.48
N GLN A 643 -18.87 4.12 17.28
CA GLN A 643 -18.89 3.51 15.96
C GLN A 643 -20.15 3.90 15.16
N GLU A 644 -21.31 3.99 15.82
CA GLU A 644 -22.58 4.42 15.19
C GLU A 644 -22.51 5.90 14.73
N GLU A 645 -21.94 6.81 15.53
CA GLU A 645 -21.70 8.22 15.15
C GLU A 645 -20.88 8.35 13.85
N VAL A 646 -19.82 7.54 13.71
CA VAL A 646 -18.98 7.55 12.51
C VAL A 646 -19.68 6.92 11.31
N VAL A 647 -20.41 5.83 11.51
CA VAL A 647 -21.06 5.07 10.42
C VAL A 647 -22.29 5.77 9.85
N VAL A 648 -23.14 6.34 10.72
CA VAL A 648 -24.38 7.01 10.32
C VAL A 648 -24.13 8.47 9.92
N GLY A 649 -23.11 9.10 10.53
CA GLY A 649 -23.00 10.55 10.60
C GLY A 649 -23.77 11.12 11.79
N ALA A 650 -23.20 12.17 12.38
CA ALA A 650 -23.78 12.90 13.51
C ALA A 650 -24.92 13.85 13.08
#